data_AF-A0A0F7KYN7-F1
#
_entry.id   AF-A0A0F7KYN7-F1
#
_cell.length_a   1.000
_cell.length_b   1.000
_cell.length_c   1.000
_cell.angle_alpha   90.00
_cell.angle_beta   90.00
_cell.angle_gamma   90.00
#
_symmetry.space_group_name_H-M   'P 1'
#
loop_
_entity.id
_entity.type
_entity.pdbx_description
1 polymer ?
#
loop_
_entity_poly.entity_id
_entity_poly.type
_entity_poly.pdbx_seq_one_letter_code
_entity_poly.pdbx_strand_id
1 'polypeptide(L)'
;MRKLLVVAAAALALSACSGGRDKPDIDISVYGAGDDWNNPGGDWAESYFSRLTDIDAANVGRLGLAWEYDLGTARVQEATPVVIDGIMYTSGNLGRVYALDAATGEELWTFVPDIDMQANRAACCDQANRGVAVQHGHDGNTVFVGALDGWLYALDGASGAVLWKVDTINDRSRGYTITGAPELAGDLVIIGNAGAEYDVRGYVTAYDTSSGEEVWRFFTIPHDPAEGPQESLALEDALETWDPESRWDIGGGGTVWDAITYDPVYDQVIIGVGNGGPYPLAIRSPEGGDNLYLNSLVALDRETGEMKWHFQETPTDSWDLTATQPMILADMEVGGNQRKVILHSPKNGFYFVVDRETGKPLVAQQMVRTSWASGWDLETGKPKLTPEYSDYSTGPKIVFPASSGARNWHPASYDPTRGLYFASFVDMGNLMFIPPGQENPPHKPKALNADAALIFTADLQQALATLPPPMQEAVKALPQWQQVQDMPFSSQLRAVDAATGEVKWTAEHDGWQDRAGVLSTASGLVFHGDIAGRLKVFDAETGKLLKTIETGTSILAAPMTYRVDGVQYVAVQAGWGGGGWGFVPGYAVAYKKGNQNRLLVFKLDGGEVPIPDDLPPLQPAPQPPEQFADATPEMIATGSALFTENCSMCHSNQPRAPLPDLRRMSEGVHGAFDQIVLEGLLLPNGMPRWDDILDPEQARAIHAFLIDEQKKLRTRELELQRQGKPLDSRSLTILSNF
;
A
#
# COMPACT_ATOMS: atom_id res chain seq x y z
N MET A 1 -75.65 6.07 4.33
CA MET A 1 -74.52 5.82 5.25
C MET A 1 -73.24 5.78 4.41
N ARG A 2 -72.27 6.66 4.76
CA ARG A 2 -70.81 6.66 4.50
C ARG A 2 -70.27 5.58 3.55
N LYS A 3 -69.43 5.79 2.52
CA LYS A 3 -68.71 6.93 1.89
C LYS A 3 -68.36 6.40 0.48
N LEU A 4 -68.69 7.11 -0.59
CA LEU A 4 -68.07 6.92 -1.92
C LEU A 4 -67.21 8.16 -2.17
N LEU A 5 -65.90 7.99 -2.29
CA LEU A 5 -64.95 9.04 -2.62
C LEU A 5 -64.02 8.49 -3.70
N VAL A 6 -64.34 8.91 -4.93
CA VAL A 6 -63.43 9.33 -6.01
C VAL A 6 -62.15 8.53 -6.18
N VAL A 7 -62.15 7.63 -7.17
CA VAL A 7 -60.95 7.18 -7.88
C VAL A 7 -60.87 8.00 -9.16
N ALA A 8 -60.01 9.03 -9.18
CA ALA A 8 -59.51 9.65 -10.41
C ALA A 8 -58.28 10.51 -10.07
N ALA A 9 -57.25 10.36 -10.90
CA ALA A 9 -56.03 11.17 -11.03
C ALA A 9 -54.87 10.86 -10.07
N ALA A 10 -53.97 9.98 -10.53
CA ALA A 10 -52.51 10.18 -10.50
C ALA A 10 -51.84 9.13 -11.40
N ALA A 11 -52.01 9.26 -12.72
CA ALA A 11 -51.17 8.59 -13.71
C ALA A 11 -50.47 9.70 -14.50
N LEU A 12 -49.48 10.32 -13.87
CA LEU A 12 -48.55 11.26 -14.49
C LEU A 12 -47.27 11.30 -13.66
N ALA A 13 -46.15 11.11 -14.37
CA ALA A 13 -44.76 11.25 -13.94
C ALA A 13 -44.16 10.13 -13.06
N LEU A 14 -43.86 9.00 -13.69
CA LEU A 14 -42.64 8.23 -13.42
C LEU A 14 -42.00 7.87 -14.78
N SER A 15 -41.72 8.89 -15.60
CA SER A 15 -40.56 8.81 -16.48
C SER A 15 -39.40 9.37 -15.66
N ALA A 16 -38.81 8.53 -14.80
CA ALA A 16 -37.45 8.80 -14.37
C ALA A 16 -36.63 8.86 -15.65
N CYS A 17 -36.02 10.02 -15.90
CA CYS A 17 -35.14 10.21 -17.03
C CYS A 17 -34.00 9.20 -16.90
N SER A 18 -34.05 8.13 -17.69
CA SER A 18 -32.88 7.33 -18.04
C SER A 18 -32.04 8.12 -19.06
N GLY A 19 -31.65 9.34 -18.69
CA GLY A 19 -30.55 10.00 -19.39
C GLY A 19 -29.28 9.28 -18.97
N GLY A 20 -28.50 8.76 -19.92
CA GLY A 20 -27.17 8.22 -19.62
C GLY A 20 -26.31 9.26 -18.90
N ARG A 21 -25.31 8.80 -18.15
CA ARG A 21 -24.39 9.69 -17.42
C ARG A 21 -23.43 10.27 -18.44
N ASP A 22 -23.47 11.58 -18.69
CA ASP A 22 -22.63 12.19 -19.71
C ASP A 22 -21.15 11.87 -19.48
N LYS A 23 -20.48 11.44 -20.55
CA LYS A 23 -19.04 11.17 -20.51
C LYS A 23 -18.29 12.46 -20.12
N PRO A 24 -17.34 12.39 -19.17
CA PRO A 24 -16.49 13.51 -18.79
C PRO A 24 -15.77 14.15 -19.97
N ASP A 25 -15.80 15.49 -20.04
CA ASP A 25 -15.04 16.27 -21.01
C ASP A 25 -13.61 16.50 -20.48
N ILE A 26 -12.70 15.59 -20.80
CA ILE A 26 -11.28 15.65 -20.45
C ILE A 26 -10.46 15.90 -21.71
N ASP A 27 -9.65 16.98 -21.72
CA ASP A 27 -8.74 17.27 -22.82
C ASP A 27 -7.52 16.34 -22.79
N ILE A 28 -7.67 15.18 -23.41
CA ILE A 28 -6.60 14.17 -23.53
C ILE A 28 -5.41 14.61 -24.39
N SER A 29 -5.51 15.75 -25.11
CA SER A 29 -4.39 16.27 -25.89
C SER A 29 -3.31 16.91 -25.02
N VAL A 30 -3.66 17.21 -23.76
CA VAL A 30 -2.75 17.72 -22.75
C VAL A 30 -2.26 16.57 -21.88
N TYR A 31 -0.99 16.21 -22.05
CA TYR A 31 -0.30 15.22 -21.21
C TYR A 31 0.64 15.92 -20.23
N GLY A 32 0.55 15.57 -18.95
CA GLY A 32 1.31 16.17 -17.86
C GLY A 32 0.60 17.35 -17.16
N ALA A 33 0.81 17.42 -15.85
CA ALA A 33 0.33 18.48 -14.97
C ALA A 33 0.84 19.86 -15.43
N GLY A 34 -0.01 20.88 -15.29
CA GLY A 34 0.30 22.27 -15.64
C GLY A 34 0.60 23.09 -14.40
N ASP A 35 -0.04 24.26 -14.30
CA ASP A 35 -0.02 25.09 -13.09
C ASP A 35 -0.71 24.37 -11.92
N ASP A 36 -1.83 23.72 -12.19
CA ASP A 36 -2.52 22.84 -11.25
C ASP A 36 -2.05 21.40 -11.33
N TRP A 37 -2.24 20.68 -10.22
CA TRP A 37 -2.08 19.23 -10.07
C TRP A 37 -3.41 18.67 -9.57
N ASN A 38 -4.26 18.25 -10.50
CA ASN A 38 -5.71 18.13 -10.27
C ASN A 38 -6.19 16.78 -9.70
N ASN A 39 -5.33 15.77 -9.66
CA ASN A 39 -5.56 14.47 -9.01
C ASN A 39 -4.23 13.93 -8.47
N PRO A 40 -4.19 12.86 -7.66
CA PRO A 40 -2.95 12.34 -7.09
C PRO A 40 -1.84 12.05 -8.12
N GLY A 41 -2.18 11.57 -9.32
CA GLY A 41 -1.24 11.31 -10.42
C GLY A 41 -0.87 12.53 -11.28
N GLY A 42 -1.51 13.67 -11.04
CA GLY A 42 -1.21 14.98 -11.63
C GLY A 42 -1.90 15.29 -12.97
N ASP A 43 -2.35 14.27 -13.70
CA ASP A 43 -3.10 14.41 -14.93
C ASP A 43 -4.04 13.20 -15.16
N TRP A 44 -4.81 13.23 -16.24
CA TRP A 44 -5.75 12.16 -16.58
C TRP A 44 -5.09 10.79 -16.83
N ALA A 45 -3.78 10.77 -17.03
CA ALA A 45 -3.01 9.58 -17.36
C ALA A 45 -2.27 8.99 -16.13
N GLU A 46 -2.41 9.62 -14.97
CA GLU A 46 -1.64 9.35 -13.75
C GLU A 46 -0.13 9.35 -14.00
N SER A 47 0.36 10.30 -14.80
CA SER A 47 1.72 10.26 -15.33
C SER A 47 2.82 10.62 -14.33
N TYR A 48 2.47 11.32 -13.24
CA TYR A 48 3.41 11.99 -12.34
C TYR A 48 4.45 12.83 -13.10
N PHE A 49 4.04 13.41 -14.23
CA PHE A 49 4.86 14.27 -15.08
C PHE A 49 4.30 15.68 -15.10
N SER A 50 5.18 16.66 -14.95
CA SER A 50 4.81 18.08 -15.03
C SER A 50 5.39 18.75 -16.28
N ARG A 51 4.57 19.58 -16.93
CA ARG A 51 4.97 20.44 -18.03
C ARG A 51 5.71 21.71 -17.58
N LEU A 52 5.79 21.96 -16.27
CA LEU A 52 6.46 23.14 -15.73
C LEU A 52 7.98 23.06 -15.91
N THR A 53 8.59 24.22 -16.19
CA THR A 53 10.02 24.32 -16.52
C THR A 53 10.76 25.45 -15.81
N ASP A 54 10.16 26.08 -14.80
CA ASP A 54 10.81 27.20 -14.10
C ASP A 54 12.00 26.69 -13.29
N ILE A 55 11.92 25.45 -12.78
CA ILE A 55 13.02 24.72 -12.15
C ILE A 55 13.65 23.79 -13.19
N ASP A 56 14.95 23.94 -13.42
CA ASP A 56 15.72 23.18 -14.40
C ASP A 56 17.13 22.82 -13.89
N ALA A 57 17.90 22.08 -14.69
CA ALA A 57 19.25 21.67 -14.32
C ALA A 57 20.23 22.85 -14.09
N ALA A 58 19.98 24.02 -14.68
CA ALA A 58 20.83 25.20 -14.52
C ALA A 58 20.57 25.94 -13.20
N ASN A 59 19.35 25.86 -12.66
CA ASN A 59 18.95 26.63 -11.49
C ASN A 59 18.56 25.81 -10.25
N VAL A 60 18.38 24.48 -10.37
CA VAL A 60 17.98 23.59 -9.25
C VAL A 60 18.91 23.66 -8.02
N GLY A 61 20.16 24.10 -8.20
CA GLY A 61 21.07 24.39 -7.10
C GLY A 61 20.50 25.38 -6.06
N ARG A 62 19.60 26.28 -6.47
CA ARG A 62 18.93 27.31 -5.66
C ARG A 62 17.65 26.83 -4.97
N LEU A 63 17.24 25.58 -5.21
CA LEU A 63 16.05 25.02 -4.57
C LEU A 63 16.25 24.93 -3.05
N GLY A 64 15.27 25.43 -2.30
CA GLY A 64 15.23 25.45 -0.83
C GLY A 64 13.79 25.48 -0.32
N LEU A 65 13.60 25.45 1.00
CA LEU A 65 12.29 25.39 1.64
C LEU A 65 11.51 26.69 1.42
N ALA A 66 10.28 26.58 0.92
CA ALA A 66 9.32 27.67 0.88
C ALA A 66 8.58 27.77 2.21
N TRP A 67 7.96 26.67 2.63
CA TRP A 67 7.18 26.52 3.85
C TRP A 67 7.05 25.03 4.18
N GLU A 68 6.59 24.75 5.39
CA GLU A 68 6.29 23.39 5.86
C GLU A 68 5.00 23.38 6.68
N TYR A 69 4.38 22.22 6.80
CA TYR A 69 3.18 22.02 7.62
C TYR A 69 3.32 20.76 8.48
N ASP A 70 3.03 20.85 9.78
CA ASP A 70 3.03 19.73 10.71
C ASP A 70 1.69 18.99 10.61
N LEU A 71 1.74 17.72 10.20
CA LEU A 71 0.54 16.90 10.02
C LEU A 71 -0.02 16.36 11.35
N GLY A 72 0.61 16.66 12.49
CA GLY A 72 0.13 16.32 13.83
C GLY A 72 0.05 14.80 14.09
N THR A 73 0.90 14.02 13.42
CA THR A 73 0.88 12.55 13.40
C THR A 73 2.31 11.99 13.39
N ALA A 74 2.46 10.68 13.67
CA ALA A 74 3.76 10.00 13.68
C ALA A 74 3.75 8.61 13.02
N ARG A 75 2.83 8.42 12.06
CA ARG A 75 2.64 7.18 11.27
C ARG A 75 3.00 7.40 9.80
N VAL A 76 2.96 6.38 8.96
CA VAL A 76 3.27 6.55 7.53
C VAL A 76 2.54 7.72 6.87
N GLN A 77 3.23 8.43 5.97
CA GLN A 77 2.61 9.38 5.04
C GLN A 77 2.81 8.86 3.61
N GLU A 78 1.70 8.54 2.93
CA GLU A 78 1.69 7.94 1.59
C GLU A 78 1.06 8.85 0.53
N ALA A 79 0.45 9.98 0.92
CA ALA A 79 -0.36 10.75 -0.01
C ALA A 79 0.43 11.70 -0.91
N THR A 80 -0.04 11.79 -2.16
CA THR A 80 0.34 12.86 -3.08
C THR A 80 -0.70 13.98 -3.01
N PRO A 81 -0.30 15.22 -2.65
CA PRO A 81 -1.23 16.35 -2.60
C PRO A 81 -1.82 16.70 -3.97
N VAL A 82 -3.03 17.28 -3.93
CA VAL A 82 -3.73 17.88 -5.08
C VAL A 82 -3.71 19.39 -4.91
N VAL A 83 -3.42 20.15 -5.96
CA VAL A 83 -3.45 21.62 -5.95
C VAL A 83 -4.32 22.13 -7.09
N ILE A 84 -5.37 22.87 -6.76
CA ILE A 84 -6.32 23.47 -7.71
C ILE A 84 -6.58 24.90 -7.28
N ASP A 85 -6.40 25.87 -8.18
CA ASP A 85 -6.66 27.28 -7.94
C ASP A 85 -5.95 27.84 -6.68
N GLY A 86 -4.73 27.36 -6.43
CA GLY A 86 -3.91 27.80 -5.30
C GLY A 86 -4.30 27.19 -3.94
N ILE A 87 -5.25 26.26 -3.90
CA ILE A 87 -5.58 25.50 -2.68
C ILE A 87 -4.99 24.09 -2.80
N MET A 88 -4.24 23.68 -1.78
CA MET A 88 -3.72 22.32 -1.64
C MET A 88 -4.64 21.48 -0.77
N TYR A 89 -5.02 20.31 -1.26
CA TYR A 89 -5.71 19.27 -0.51
C TYR A 89 -4.81 18.05 -0.38
N THR A 90 -4.62 17.55 0.83
CA THR A 90 -3.89 16.30 1.06
C THR A 90 -4.51 15.52 2.20
N SER A 91 -4.37 14.20 2.18
CA SER A 91 -4.74 13.38 3.32
C SER A 91 -3.55 13.11 4.25
N GLY A 92 -3.83 12.59 5.44
CA GLY A 92 -2.86 11.97 6.33
C GLY A 92 -3.37 10.63 6.84
N ASN A 93 -2.79 10.13 7.92
CA ASN A 93 -3.15 8.81 8.46
C ASN A 93 -4.67 8.70 8.73
N LEU A 94 -5.20 7.49 8.62
CA LEU A 94 -6.61 7.15 8.86
C LEU A 94 -7.65 7.82 7.94
N GLY A 95 -7.24 8.68 6.98
CA GLY A 95 -8.17 9.46 6.16
C GLY A 95 -8.46 10.86 6.71
N ARG A 96 -7.60 11.40 7.57
CA ARG A 96 -7.58 12.84 7.87
C ARG A 96 -7.36 13.63 6.58
N VAL A 97 -7.93 14.83 6.46
CA VAL A 97 -7.75 15.71 5.30
C VAL A 97 -7.37 17.10 5.77
N TYR A 98 -6.41 17.70 5.08
CA TYR A 98 -5.92 19.05 5.31
C TYR A 98 -6.12 19.86 4.03
N ALA A 99 -6.70 21.05 4.15
CA ALA A 99 -6.71 22.05 3.09
C ALA A 99 -5.84 23.24 3.49
N LEU A 100 -4.91 23.59 2.61
CA LEU A 100 -3.90 24.61 2.86
C LEU A 100 -3.88 25.63 1.72
N ASP A 101 -3.57 26.88 2.01
CA ASP A 101 -3.13 27.82 0.99
C ASP A 101 -1.79 27.34 0.41
N ALA A 102 -1.74 27.05 -0.88
CA ALA A 102 -0.57 26.40 -1.49
C ALA A 102 0.64 27.34 -1.60
N ALA A 103 0.46 28.66 -1.55
CA ALA A 103 1.58 29.60 -1.61
C ALA A 103 2.26 29.80 -0.25
N THR A 104 1.50 29.69 0.85
CA THR A 104 1.91 30.10 2.20
C THR A 104 1.95 28.96 3.22
N GLY A 105 1.20 27.89 3.01
CA GLY A 105 1.02 26.80 3.97
C GLY A 105 0.03 27.10 5.10
N GLU A 106 -0.73 28.21 5.03
CA GLU A 106 -1.78 28.51 6.00
C GLU A 106 -2.88 27.44 5.97
N GLU A 107 -3.23 26.88 7.13
CA GLU A 107 -4.34 25.93 7.25
C GLU A 107 -5.66 26.66 7.02
N LEU A 108 -6.41 26.23 6.01
CA LEU A 108 -7.77 26.71 5.75
C LEU A 108 -8.78 25.92 6.58
N TRP A 109 -8.62 24.58 6.59
CA TRP A 109 -9.39 23.67 7.44
C TRP A 109 -8.72 22.30 7.55
N THR A 110 -9.09 21.56 8.60
CA THR A 110 -8.73 20.16 8.80
C THR A 110 -9.96 19.32 9.12
N PHE A 111 -10.09 18.18 8.46
CA PHE A 111 -11.08 17.15 8.74
C PHE A 111 -10.43 15.95 9.42
N VAL A 112 -11.04 15.49 10.52
CA VAL A 112 -10.65 14.26 11.22
C VAL A 112 -11.85 13.31 11.18
N PRO A 113 -11.74 12.14 10.51
CA PRO A 113 -12.84 11.19 10.45
C PRO A 113 -13.13 10.58 11.83
N ASP A 114 -14.40 10.31 12.10
CA ASP A 114 -14.84 9.47 13.21
C ASP A 114 -14.71 8.00 12.80
N ILE A 115 -13.85 7.26 13.51
CA ILE A 115 -13.38 5.92 13.13
C ILE A 115 -13.58 4.92 14.26
N ASP A 116 -14.09 3.74 13.93
CA ASP A 116 -13.97 2.58 14.80
C ASP A 116 -12.53 2.05 14.77
N MET A 117 -11.74 2.46 15.77
CA MET A 117 -10.33 2.08 15.87
C MET A 117 -10.10 0.56 16.04
N GLN A 118 -11.15 -0.24 16.27
CA GLN A 118 -11.02 -1.70 16.25
C GLN A 118 -10.64 -2.22 14.86
N ALA A 119 -11.04 -1.51 13.79
CA ALA A 119 -10.65 -1.81 12.42
C ALA A 119 -9.13 -1.83 12.22
N ASN A 120 -8.37 -1.14 13.08
CA ASN A 120 -6.91 -1.12 13.03
C ASN A 120 -6.27 -2.51 13.28
N ARG A 121 -7.02 -3.49 13.83
CA ARG A 121 -6.58 -4.89 13.91
C ARG A 121 -6.44 -5.54 12.54
N ALA A 122 -7.25 -5.11 11.58
CA ALA A 122 -7.28 -5.63 10.22
C ALA A 122 -6.50 -4.74 9.21
N ALA A 123 -5.71 -3.78 9.70
CA ALA A 123 -4.81 -2.99 8.88
C ALA A 123 -3.45 -3.71 8.79
N CYS A 124 -3.20 -4.44 7.70
CA CYS A 124 -1.93 -5.16 7.50
C CYS A 124 -0.71 -4.25 7.58
N CYS A 125 -0.86 -3.00 7.17
CA CYS A 125 0.24 -2.25 6.57
C CYS A 125 0.29 -0.79 7.03
N ASP A 126 0.08 -0.53 8.33
CA ASP A 126 0.01 0.80 8.95
C ASP A 126 -1.34 1.51 8.73
N GLN A 127 -1.54 2.66 9.37
CA GLN A 127 -2.73 3.54 9.27
C GLN A 127 -2.68 4.41 8.01
N ALA A 128 -2.30 3.81 6.89
CA ALA A 128 -2.00 4.51 5.63
C ALA A 128 -3.23 5.18 5.01
N ASN A 129 -2.97 6.23 4.23
CA ASN A 129 -3.91 6.84 3.30
C ASN A 129 -3.13 7.47 2.14
N ARG A 130 -3.52 7.21 0.89
CA ARG A 130 -2.74 7.59 -0.32
C ARG A 130 -3.21 8.86 -1.01
N GLY A 131 -4.27 9.50 -0.53
CA GLY A 131 -4.69 10.79 -1.07
C GLY A 131 -6.18 11.00 -1.04
N VAL A 132 -6.57 12.09 -1.67
CA VAL A 132 -7.96 12.50 -1.87
C VAL A 132 -8.23 12.61 -3.37
N ALA A 133 -9.49 12.44 -3.75
CA ALA A 133 -9.96 12.88 -5.06
C ALA A 133 -10.63 14.25 -4.90
N VAL A 134 -10.43 15.16 -5.85
CA VAL A 134 -11.05 16.49 -5.81
C VAL A 134 -11.85 16.73 -7.08
N GLN A 135 -13.17 16.82 -6.96
CA GLN A 135 -14.03 17.22 -8.06
C GLN A 135 -14.06 18.76 -8.08
N HIS A 136 -13.49 19.34 -9.13
CA HIS A 136 -13.57 20.77 -9.37
C HIS A 136 -14.96 21.12 -9.94
N GLY A 137 -15.61 22.13 -9.36
CA GLY A 137 -16.96 22.52 -9.72
C GLY A 137 -17.13 24.03 -9.79
N HIS A 138 -18.11 24.49 -10.57
CA HIS A 138 -18.44 25.91 -10.71
C HIS A 138 -18.81 26.56 -9.37
N ASP A 139 -19.52 25.82 -8.52
CA ASP A 139 -20.00 26.27 -7.21
C ASP A 139 -19.03 25.95 -6.06
N GLY A 140 -17.83 25.42 -6.38
CA GLY A 140 -16.81 25.02 -5.42
C GLY A 140 -16.28 23.60 -5.66
N ASN A 141 -15.19 23.28 -4.97
CA ASN A 141 -14.60 21.94 -5.02
C ASN A 141 -15.30 20.99 -4.04
N THR A 142 -15.36 19.70 -4.37
CA THR A 142 -15.72 18.64 -3.43
C THR A 142 -14.54 17.69 -3.25
N VAL A 143 -14.20 17.35 -2.01
CA VAL A 143 -13.06 16.49 -1.66
C VAL A 143 -13.56 15.14 -1.18
N PHE A 144 -13.07 14.05 -1.77
CA PHE A 144 -13.44 12.68 -1.42
C PHE A 144 -12.28 11.96 -0.73
N VAL A 145 -12.58 11.25 0.35
CA VAL A 145 -11.58 10.49 1.11
C VAL A 145 -12.18 9.20 1.69
N GLY A 146 -11.44 8.10 1.55
CA GLY A 146 -11.73 6.85 2.26
C GLY A 146 -11.06 6.82 3.63
N ALA A 147 -11.82 6.52 4.69
CA ALA A 147 -11.30 6.32 6.04
C ALA A 147 -10.94 4.85 6.28
N LEU A 148 -10.00 4.61 7.21
CA LEU A 148 -9.43 3.27 7.45
C LEU A 148 -10.49 2.19 7.72
N ASP A 149 -11.57 2.52 8.42
CA ASP A 149 -12.66 1.62 8.81
C ASP A 149 -13.77 1.45 7.75
N GLY A 150 -13.50 1.88 6.51
CA GLY A 150 -14.31 1.57 5.34
C GLY A 150 -15.38 2.61 4.97
N TRP A 151 -15.41 3.76 5.64
CA TRP A 151 -16.30 4.86 5.27
C TRP A 151 -15.71 5.72 4.15
N LEU A 152 -16.54 6.07 3.15
CA LEU A 152 -16.23 7.08 2.15
C LEU A 152 -16.93 8.39 2.53
N TYR A 153 -16.20 9.50 2.48
CA TYR A 153 -16.69 10.84 2.79
C TYR A 153 -16.60 11.74 1.55
N ALA A 154 -17.60 12.59 1.37
CA ALA A 154 -17.50 13.80 0.55
C ALA A 154 -17.51 15.02 1.45
N LEU A 155 -16.57 15.92 1.22
CA LEU A 155 -16.35 17.14 2.01
C LEU A 155 -16.49 18.35 1.10
N ASP A 156 -17.10 19.41 1.62
CA ASP A 156 -17.09 20.73 1.01
C ASP A 156 -15.64 21.25 0.96
N GLY A 157 -15.14 21.61 -0.23
CA GLY A 157 -13.75 22.00 -0.43
C GLY A 157 -13.37 23.32 0.26
N ALA A 158 -14.34 24.21 0.53
CA ALA A 158 -14.08 25.49 1.18
C ALA A 158 -14.02 25.39 2.71
N SER A 159 -14.77 24.48 3.32
CA SER A 159 -14.96 24.41 4.77
C SER A 159 -14.58 23.08 5.42
N GLY A 160 -14.39 22.02 4.64
CA GLY A 160 -14.20 20.66 5.14
C GLY A 160 -15.45 20.03 5.74
N ALA A 161 -16.62 20.65 5.60
CA ALA A 161 -17.87 20.12 6.12
C ALA A 161 -18.29 18.85 5.37
N VAL A 162 -18.74 17.83 6.10
CA VAL A 162 -19.25 16.59 5.50
C VAL A 162 -20.53 16.88 4.73
N LEU A 163 -20.50 16.66 3.42
CA LEU A 163 -21.68 16.72 2.55
C LEU A 163 -22.47 15.42 2.63
N TRP A 164 -21.76 14.29 2.54
CA TRP A 164 -22.31 12.95 2.75
C TRP A 164 -21.23 11.98 3.24
N LYS A 165 -21.66 10.85 3.81
CA LYS A 165 -20.83 9.75 4.30
C LYS A 165 -21.54 8.41 3.99
N VAL A 166 -20.84 7.45 3.41
CA VAL A 166 -21.41 6.13 3.08
C VAL A 166 -20.52 4.98 3.52
N ASP A 167 -21.17 3.90 3.95
CA ASP A 167 -20.49 2.67 4.37
C ASP A 167 -20.18 1.84 3.15
N THR A 168 -18.91 1.70 2.80
CA THR A 168 -18.54 0.88 1.64
C THR A 168 -18.52 -0.62 1.98
N ILE A 169 -18.45 -0.97 3.27
CA ILE A 169 -18.25 -2.34 3.72
C ILE A 169 -19.56 -3.12 3.69
N ASN A 170 -19.65 -4.09 2.78
CA ASN A 170 -20.79 -4.98 2.64
C ASN A 170 -20.98 -5.94 3.84
N ASP A 171 -19.89 -6.33 4.50
CA ASP A 171 -19.89 -7.22 5.65
C ASP A 171 -18.90 -6.77 6.73
N ARG A 172 -19.41 -6.05 7.73
CA ARG A 172 -18.62 -5.59 8.89
C ARG A 172 -18.19 -6.72 9.83
N SER A 173 -18.59 -7.98 9.58
CA SER A 173 -18.06 -9.13 10.31
C SER A 173 -16.67 -9.58 9.82
N ARG A 174 -16.20 -9.03 8.69
CA ARG A 174 -14.89 -9.31 8.08
C ARG A 174 -13.88 -8.18 8.28
N GLY A 175 -12.60 -8.48 8.06
CA GLY A 175 -11.46 -7.58 8.28
C GLY A 175 -11.18 -6.58 7.15
N TYR A 176 -12.19 -5.88 6.63
CA TYR A 176 -11.97 -4.87 5.59
C TYR A 176 -11.36 -3.57 6.14
N THR A 177 -10.51 -2.93 5.32
CA THR A 177 -10.03 -1.55 5.53
C THR A 177 -9.97 -0.77 4.20
N ILE A 178 -9.73 0.55 4.25
CA ILE A 178 -9.41 1.37 3.05
C ILE A 178 -8.11 2.14 3.29
N THR A 179 -7.23 2.14 2.27
CA THR A 179 -5.96 2.89 2.30
C THR A 179 -5.69 3.68 1.01
N GLY A 180 -6.22 3.23 -0.14
CA GLY A 180 -6.07 3.92 -1.43
C GLY A 180 -6.80 5.27 -1.50
N ALA A 181 -6.39 6.10 -2.45
CA ALA A 181 -7.14 7.31 -2.82
C ALA A 181 -8.38 6.90 -3.66
N PRO A 182 -9.52 7.59 -3.50
CA PRO A 182 -10.62 7.43 -4.45
C PRO A 182 -10.24 7.96 -5.85
N GLU A 183 -10.90 7.46 -6.88
CA GLU A 183 -10.74 7.93 -8.26
C GLU A 183 -12.04 8.55 -8.78
N LEU A 184 -11.94 9.59 -9.61
CA LEU A 184 -13.09 10.25 -10.23
C LEU A 184 -13.25 9.85 -11.69
N ALA A 185 -14.46 9.40 -12.05
CA ALA A 185 -14.86 9.12 -13.42
C ALA A 185 -16.13 9.93 -13.75
N GLY A 186 -16.00 11.26 -13.77
CA GLY A 186 -17.13 12.16 -14.02
C GLY A 186 -17.96 12.44 -12.78
N ASP A 187 -19.21 12.01 -12.82
CA ASP A 187 -20.17 12.07 -11.71
C ASP A 187 -20.07 10.85 -10.79
N LEU A 188 -19.02 10.04 -10.95
CA LEU A 188 -18.71 8.87 -10.13
C LEU A 188 -17.43 9.08 -9.32
N VAL A 189 -17.49 8.69 -8.05
CA VAL A 189 -16.33 8.48 -7.19
C VAL A 189 -16.20 6.98 -6.90
N ILE A 190 -15.01 6.45 -7.17
CA ILE A 190 -14.75 5.01 -7.18
C ILE A 190 -13.74 4.68 -6.10
N ILE A 191 -14.03 3.66 -5.31
CA ILE A 191 -13.14 3.22 -4.23
C ILE A 191 -13.23 1.71 -4.05
N GLY A 192 -12.08 1.09 -3.80
CA GLY A 192 -11.98 -0.32 -3.41
C GLY A 192 -11.72 -0.50 -1.92
N ASN A 193 -11.06 -1.59 -1.55
CA ASN A 193 -10.77 -1.94 -0.16
C ASN A 193 -9.50 -2.78 -0.07
N ALA A 194 -9.02 -2.98 1.16
CA ALA A 194 -7.89 -3.82 1.54
C ALA A 194 -8.31 -4.90 2.54
N GLY A 195 -7.46 -5.91 2.73
CA GLY A 195 -7.65 -6.97 3.72
C GLY A 195 -7.42 -8.41 3.24
N ALA A 196 -6.75 -8.63 2.10
CA ALA A 196 -6.56 -9.99 1.53
C ALA A 196 -5.74 -10.92 2.44
N GLU A 197 -4.97 -10.36 3.37
CA GLU A 197 -4.26 -11.09 4.44
C GLU A 197 -5.21 -11.64 5.51
N TYR A 198 -6.44 -11.13 5.57
CA TYR A 198 -7.47 -11.48 6.53
C TYR A 198 -8.58 -12.29 5.83
N ASP A 199 -9.84 -12.05 6.16
CA ASP A 199 -10.99 -12.84 5.74
C ASP A 199 -11.93 -12.04 4.82
N VAL A 200 -11.43 -11.56 3.69
CA VAL A 200 -12.19 -10.69 2.78
C VAL A 200 -12.31 -11.21 1.36
N ARG A 201 -13.41 -10.83 0.69
CA ARG A 201 -13.63 -10.94 -0.75
C ARG A 201 -13.49 -9.56 -1.41
N GLY A 202 -12.61 -9.41 -2.37
CA GLY A 202 -12.32 -8.14 -3.01
C GLY A 202 -13.46 -7.60 -3.87
N TYR A 203 -13.60 -6.27 -3.87
CA TYR A 203 -14.51 -5.54 -4.76
C TYR A 203 -14.08 -4.09 -4.92
N VAL A 204 -14.66 -3.44 -5.92
CA VAL A 204 -14.61 -1.99 -6.15
C VAL A 204 -16.03 -1.48 -6.36
N THR A 205 -16.32 -0.27 -5.87
CA THR A 205 -17.67 0.32 -5.94
C THR A 205 -17.60 1.74 -6.47
N ALA A 206 -18.55 2.10 -7.35
CA ALA A 206 -18.75 3.47 -7.78
C ALA A 206 -19.98 4.07 -7.09
N TYR A 207 -19.81 5.29 -6.59
CA TYR A 207 -20.85 6.08 -5.96
C TYR A 207 -21.06 7.38 -6.74
N ASP A 208 -22.29 7.86 -6.74
CA ASP A 208 -22.63 9.17 -7.28
C ASP A 208 -21.96 10.30 -6.47
N THR A 209 -21.20 11.18 -7.12
CA THR A 209 -20.42 12.21 -6.40
C THR A 209 -21.31 13.19 -5.62
N SER A 210 -22.53 13.42 -6.08
CA SER A 210 -23.44 14.41 -5.48
C SER A 210 -24.18 13.88 -4.25
N SER A 211 -24.50 12.59 -4.23
CA SER A 211 -25.40 12.00 -3.24
C SER A 211 -24.77 10.89 -2.40
N GLY A 212 -23.68 10.28 -2.88
CA GLY A 212 -23.11 9.06 -2.29
C GLY A 212 -23.92 7.80 -2.60
N GLU A 213 -24.94 7.85 -3.46
CA GLU A 213 -25.70 6.66 -3.85
C GLU A 213 -24.80 5.66 -4.60
N GLU A 214 -24.84 4.39 -4.19
CA GLU A 214 -24.14 3.31 -4.90
C GLU A 214 -24.75 3.14 -6.30
N VAL A 215 -23.91 3.22 -7.34
CA VAL A 215 -24.33 3.09 -8.74
C VAL A 215 -24.10 1.67 -9.22
N TRP A 216 -22.91 1.13 -8.97
CA TRP A 216 -22.57 -0.26 -9.25
C TRP A 216 -21.45 -0.74 -8.32
N ARG A 217 -21.38 -2.05 -8.16
CA ARG A 217 -20.30 -2.76 -7.48
C ARG A 217 -19.82 -3.93 -8.32
N PHE A 218 -18.50 -4.07 -8.43
CA PHE A 218 -17.85 -5.19 -9.10
C PHE A 218 -17.02 -5.99 -8.08
N PHE A 219 -17.42 -7.24 -7.83
CA PHE A 219 -16.59 -8.19 -7.09
C PHE A 219 -15.51 -8.75 -8.02
N THR A 220 -14.28 -8.90 -7.51
CA THR A 220 -13.13 -9.30 -8.32
C THR A 220 -12.93 -10.81 -8.39
N ILE A 221 -13.59 -11.57 -7.53
CA ILE A 221 -13.54 -13.03 -7.52
C ILE A 221 -14.92 -13.64 -7.23
N PRO A 222 -15.20 -14.89 -7.61
CA PRO A 222 -16.47 -15.54 -7.31
C PRO A 222 -16.72 -15.72 -5.80
N HIS A 223 -17.98 -15.89 -5.39
CA HIS A 223 -18.32 -16.47 -4.08
C HIS A 223 -18.61 -17.96 -4.22
N ASP A 224 -18.84 -18.64 -3.09
CA ASP A 224 -19.21 -20.05 -3.06
C ASP A 224 -20.42 -20.30 -3.98
N PRO A 225 -20.29 -21.14 -5.03
CA PRO A 225 -21.40 -21.46 -5.93
C PRO A 225 -22.58 -22.17 -5.22
N ALA A 226 -22.37 -22.70 -4.00
CA ALA A 226 -23.44 -23.23 -3.17
C ALA A 226 -24.37 -22.14 -2.60
N GLU A 227 -23.92 -20.87 -2.55
CA GLU A 227 -24.72 -19.74 -2.07
C GLU A 227 -25.69 -19.19 -3.15
N GLY A 228 -25.43 -19.47 -4.43
CA GLY A 228 -26.30 -19.09 -5.54
C GLY A 228 -25.53 -18.69 -6.80
N PRO A 229 -26.26 -18.12 -7.79
CA PRO A 229 -25.64 -17.53 -8.97
C PRO A 229 -24.73 -16.34 -8.60
N GLN A 230 -23.67 -16.15 -9.38
CA GLN A 230 -22.73 -15.05 -9.22
C GLN A 230 -23.35 -13.70 -9.63
N GLU A 231 -22.77 -12.60 -9.15
CA GLU A 231 -23.30 -11.25 -9.39
C GLU A 231 -23.17 -10.78 -10.85
N SER A 232 -22.30 -11.42 -11.65
CA SER A 232 -22.09 -11.07 -13.05
C SER A 232 -21.69 -12.29 -13.89
N LEU A 233 -21.88 -12.18 -15.22
CA LEU A 233 -21.41 -13.18 -16.18
C LEU A 233 -19.89 -13.39 -16.13
N ALA A 234 -19.13 -12.32 -15.86
CA ALA A 234 -17.69 -12.40 -15.68
C ALA A 234 -17.34 -13.37 -14.53
N LEU A 235 -18.06 -13.26 -13.41
CA LEU A 235 -17.83 -14.13 -12.25
C LEU A 235 -18.32 -15.56 -12.47
N GLU A 236 -19.41 -15.76 -13.23
CA GLU A 236 -19.82 -17.09 -13.68
C GLU A 236 -18.73 -17.76 -14.53
N ASP A 237 -18.14 -17.03 -15.48
CA ASP A 237 -17.04 -17.55 -16.31
C ASP A 237 -15.77 -17.79 -15.46
N ALA A 238 -15.50 -16.93 -14.48
CA ALA A 238 -14.35 -17.05 -13.60
C ALA A 238 -14.41 -18.29 -12.70
N LEU A 239 -15.60 -18.79 -12.33
CA LEU A 239 -15.76 -20.01 -11.51
C LEU A 239 -15.03 -21.22 -12.10
N GLU A 240 -14.91 -21.33 -13.42
CA GLU A 240 -14.17 -22.43 -14.08
C GLU A 240 -12.68 -22.46 -13.71
N THR A 241 -12.16 -21.36 -13.17
CA THR A 241 -10.76 -21.22 -12.76
C THR A 241 -10.54 -21.38 -11.25
N TRP A 242 -11.58 -21.74 -10.50
CA TRP A 242 -11.51 -22.01 -9.06
C TRP A 242 -11.95 -23.44 -8.76
N ASP A 243 -11.31 -24.06 -7.77
CA ASP A 243 -11.78 -25.32 -7.19
C ASP A 243 -13.13 -25.07 -6.48
N PRO A 244 -14.18 -25.88 -6.71
CA PRO A 244 -15.41 -25.82 -5.94
C PRO A 244 -15.20 -25.91 -4.42
N GLU A 245 -14.15 -26.58 -3.96
CA GLU A 245 -13.76 -26.71 -2.55
C GLU A 245 -12.79 -25.62 -2.08
N SER A 246 -12.72 -24.49 -2.80
CA SER A 246 -11.92 -23.34 -2.38
C SER A 246 -12.33 -22.84 -0.99
N ARG A 247 -11.42 -22.12 -0.31
CA ARG A 247 -11.65 -21.49 1.00
C ARG A 247 -12.56 -20.27 0.92
N TRP A 248 -13.79 -20.46 0.46
CA TRP A 248 -14.83 -19.43 0.37
C TRP A 248 -15.17 -18.82 1.73
N ASP A 249 -14.98 -19.57 2.81
CA ASP A 249 -15.13 -19.10 4.19
C ASP A 249 -14.18 -17.94 4.51
N ILE A 250 -12.92 -18.02 4.05
CA ILE A 250 -11.94 -16.94 4.17
C ILE A 250 -12.24 -15.81 3.18
N GLY A 251 -12.74 -16.12 1.99
CA GLY A 251 -13.24 -15.14 1.02
C GLY A 251 -12.36 -14.92 -0.21
N GLY A 252 -11.18 -15.54 -0.29
CA GLY A 252 -10.39 -15.67 -1.52
C GLY A 252 -9.47 -14.49 -1.89
N GLY A 253 -9.61 -13.31 -1.27
CA GLY A 253 -8.74 -12.14 -1.50
C GLY A 253 -9.19 -11.27 -2.69
N GLY A 254 -8.25 -10.82 -3.52
CA GLY A 254 -8.53 -10.03 -4.73
C GLY A 254 -8.88 -8.57 -4.48
N THR A 255 -8.38 -7.98 -3.40
CA THR A 255 -8.72 -6.62 -2.97
C THR A 255 -8.16 -5.55 -3.92
N VAL A 256 -8.91 -4.46 -4.13
CA VAL A 256 -8.56 -3.34 -5.02
C VAL A 256 -8.11 -2.16 -4.14
N TRP A 257 -6.91 -2.25 -3.59
CA TRP A 257 -6.51 -1.37 -2.48
C TRP A 257 -5.73 -0.09 -2.88
N ASP A 258 -5.41 0.08 -4.17
CA ASP A 258 -4.62 1.21 -4.68
C ASP A 258 -4.99 1.59 -6.12
N ALA A 259 -4.44 0.94 -7.15
CA ALA A 259 -4.62 1.37 -8.54
C ALA A 259 -6.08 1.29 -9.06
N ILE A 260 -6.68 2.46 -9.30
CA ILE A 260 -7.96 2.67 -9.96
C ILE A 260 -7.78 3.89 -10.86
N THR A 261 -7.91 3.73 -12.18
CA THR A 261 -7.64 4.79 -13.16
C THR A 261 -8.80 4.92 -14.14
N TYR A 262 -9.30 6.15 -14.36
CA TYR A 262 -10.28 6.40 -15.42
C TYR A 262 -9.60 6.68 -16.77
N ASP A 263 -9.97 5.93 -17.80
CA ASP A 263 -9.53 6.15 -19.18
C ASP A 263 -10.61 6.89 -19.99
N PRO A 264 -10.46 8.21 -20.21
CA PRO A 264 -11.41 9.01 -20.99
C PRO A 264 -11.41 8.68 -22.48
N VAL A 265 -10.48 7.92 -23.02
CA VAL A 265 -10.53 7.54 -24.44
C VAL A 265 -11.62 6.50 -24.67
N TYR A 266 -11.58 5.41 -23.90
CA TYR A 266 -12.47 4.26 -24.06
C TYR A 266 -13.67 4.27 -23.10
N ASP A 267 -13.79 5.32 -22.28
CA ASP A 267 -14.85 5.49 -21.28
C ASP A 267 -14.95 4.27 -20.35
N GLN A 268 -13.82 3.96 -19.72
CA GLN A 268 -13.65 2.76 -18.90
C GLN A 268 -12.86 3.09 -17.63
N VAL A 269 -13.11 2.32 -16.58
CA VAL A 269 -12.35 2.35 -15.33
C VAL A 269 -11.46 1.12 -15.31
N ILE A 270 -10.17 1.30 -15.13
CA ILE A 270 -9.20 0.21 -15.10
C ILE A 270 -8.73 0.04 -13.66
N ILE A 271 -8.85 -1.17 -13.13
CA ILE A 271 -8.48 -1.51 -11.76
C ILE A 271 -7.35 -2.53 -11.73
N GLY A 272 -6.47 -2.40 -10.74
CA GLY A 272 -5.50 -3.42 -10.37
C GLY A 272 -6.06 -4.31 -9.25
N VAL A 273 -6.08 -5.63 -9.46
CA VAL A 273 -6.61 -6.60 -8.50
C VAL A 273 -5.50 -7.22 -7.65
N GLY A 274 -5.74 -7.37 -6.36
CA GLY A 274 -4.78 -7.89 -5.38
C GLY A 274 -4.57 -9.41 -5.41
N ASN A 275 -3.80 -9.85 -4.42
CA ASN A 275 -3.39 -11.23 -4.18
C ASN A 275 -4.54 -12.12 -3.65
N GLY A 276 -4.32 -13.43 -3.73
CA GLY A 276 -5.23 -14.41 -3.11
C GLY A 276 -5.06 -14.49 -1.60
N GLY A 277 -6.17 -14.74 -0.90
CA GLY A 277 -6.22 -15.02 0.54
C GLY A 277 -6.97 -16.34 0.80
N PRO A 278 -6.39 -17.36 1.47
CA PRO A 278 -5.01 -17.42 1.96
C PRO A 278 -3.97 -17.44 0.83
N TYR A 279 -2.70 -17.22 1.17
CA TYR A 279 -1.63 -17.17 0.16
C TYR A 279 -1.43 -18.50 -0.56
N PRO A 280 -1.26 -19.66 0.13
CA PRO A 280 -0.93 -20.89 -0.58
C PRO A 280 -2.09 -21.35 -1.47
N LEU A 281 -1.86 -21.44 -2.79
CA LEU A 281 -2.87 -21.94 -3.73
C LEU A 281 -3.37 -23.33 -3.31
N ALA A 282 -2.49 -24.21 -2.84
CA ALA A 282 -2.84 -25.56 -2.38
C ALA A 282 -3.80 -25.58 -1.17
N ILE A 283 -3.92 -24.48 -0.42
CA ILE A 283 -4.91 -24.30 0.64
C ILE A 283 -6.13 -23.54 0.11
N ARG A 284 -5.92 -22.45 -0.64
CA ARG A 284 -6.98 -21.58 -1.14
C ARG A 284 -7.90 -22.27 -2.15
N SER A 285 -7.33 -23.01 -3.10
CA SER A 285 -7.99 -23.70 -4.23
C SER A 285 -7.22 -25.00 -4.52
N PRO A 286 -7.48 -26.09 -3.76
CA PRO A 286 -6.64 -27.29 -3.73
C PRO A 286 -6.37 -27.97 -5.09
N GLU A 287 -7.34 -27.99 -6.00
CA GLU A 287 -7.17 -28.51 -7.38
C GLU A 287 -6.39 -27.54 -8.31
N GLY A 288 -5.99 -26.37 -7.80
CA GLY A 288 -5.28 -25.33 -8.53
C GLY A 288 -6.24 -24.36 -9.21
N GLY A 289 -5.88 -23.93 -10.42
CA GLY A 289 -6.65 -22.96 -11.19
C GLY A 289 -5.96 -21.60 -11.32
N ASP A 290 -6.31 -20.86 -12.36
CA ASP A 290 -5.81 -19.49 -12.57
C ASP A 290 -6.36 -18.53 -11.50
N ASN A 291 -7.47 -18.87 -10.83
CA ASN A 291 -8.16 -18.11 -9.78
C ASN A 291 -8.48 -16.66 -10.22
N LEU A 292 -9.24 -16.52 -11.30
CA LEU A 292 -9.63 -15.20 -11.82
C LEU A 292 -10.53 -14.44 -10.83
N TYR A 293 -10.38 -13.12 -10.66
CA TYR A 293 -9.47 -12.20 -11.35
C TYR A 293 -8.27 -11.76 -10.50
N LEU A 294 -7.75 -12.63 -9.62
CA LEU A 294 -6.57 -12.31 -8.79
C LEU A 294 -5.40 -11.79 -9.65
N ASN A 295 -4.66 -10.80 -9.12
CA ASN A 295 -3.46 -10.22 -9.73
C ASN A 295 -3.63 -9.88 -11.22
N SER A 296 -4.72 -9.19 -11.53
CA SER A 296 -5.10 -8.81 -12.89
C SER A 296 -5.29 -7.31 -13.02
N LEU A 297 -5.06 -6.79 -14.22
CA LEU A 297 -5.72 -5.57 -14.68
C LEU A 297 -7.11 -5.93 -15.20
N VAL A 298 -8.13 -5.20 -14.78
CA VAL A 298 -9.52 -5.39 -15.22
C VAL A 298 -10.07 -4.04 -15.67
N ALA A 299 -10.59 -3.96 -16.89
CA ALA A 299 -11.33 -2.80 -17.34
C ALA A 299 -12.83 -3.00 -17.18
N LEU A 300 -13.47 -2.00 -16.60
CA LEU A 300 -14.89 -1.94 -16.34
C LEU A 300 -15.51 -0.82 -17.17
N ASP A 301 -16.72 -1.04 -17.63
CA ASP A 301 -17.56 0.03 -18.15
C ASP A 301 -17.85 1.06 -17.05
N ARG A 302 -17.65 2.35 -17.35
CA ARG A 302 -17.78 3.42 -16.37
C ARG A 302 -19.20 3.47 -15.78
N GLU A 303 -20.24 3.34 -16.61
CA GLU A 303 -21.61 3.55 -16.16
C GLU A 303 -22.20 2.34 -15.44
N THR A 304 -21.82 1.14 -15.85
CA THR A 304 -22.47 -0.11 -15.44
C THR A 304 -21.62 -0.98 -14.53
N GLY A 305 -20.30 -0.81 -14.54
CA GLY A 305 -19.37 -1.71 -13.86
C GLY A 305 -19.20 -3.07 -14.55
N GLU A 306 -19.78 -3.27 -15.74
CA GLU A 306 -19.60 -4.52 -16.50
C GLU A 306 -18.16 -4.64 -17.01
N MET A 307 -17.57 -5.83 -16.87
CA MET A 307 -16.20 -6.08 -17.33
C MET A 307 -16.11 -6.02 -18.86
N LYS A 308 -15.18 -5.21 -19.37
CA LYS A 308 -14.83 -5.09 -20.79
C LYS A 308 -13.74 -6.08 -21.19
N TRP A 309 -12.67 -6.15 -20.41
CA TRP A 309 -11.54 -7.07 -20.62
C TRP A 309 -10.76 -7.26 -19.30
N HIS A 310 -9.93 -8.30 -19.24
CA HIS A 310 -8.94 -8.46 -18.18
C HIS A 310 -7.61 -8.98 -18.73
N PHE A 311 -6.53 -8.73 -17.99
CA PHE A 311 -5.21 -9.30 -18.21
C PHE A 311 -4.64 -9.77 -16.87
N GLN A 312 -4.49 -11.08 -16.70
CA GLN A 312 -3.94 -11.64 -15.47
C GLN A 312 -2.42 -11.66 -15.52
N GLU A 313 -1.80 -10.84 -14.67
CA GLU A 313 -0.36 -10.67 -14.60
C GLU A 313 0.30 -11.76 -13.76
N THR A 314 -0.41 -12.38 -12.82
CA THR A 314 0.12 -13.49 -12.01
C THR A 314 -0.96 -14.56 -11.77
N PRO A 315 -1.17 -15.48 -12.74
CA PRO A 315 -2.00 -16.66 -12.55
C PRO A 315 -1.42 -17.54 -11.44
N THR A 316 -2.28 -18.35 -10.79
CA THR A 316 -1.88 -19.32 -9.76
C THR A 316 -1.16 -18.72 -8.55
N ASP A 317 -1.38 -17.42 -8.29
CA ASP A 317 -0.67 -16.67 -7.24
C ASP A 317 -0.64 -17.40 -5.90
N SER A 318 0.55 -17.52 -5.35
CA SER A 318 0.78 -18.05 -4.01
C SER A 318 1.71 -17.17 -3.17
N TRP A 319 2.04 -15.97 -3.65
CA TRP A 319 3.25 -15.27 -3.23
C TRP A 319 3.02 -13.82 -2.81
N ASP A 320 1.76 -13.39 -2.76
CA ASP A 320 1.38 -11.99 -2.53
C ASP A 320 1.99 -11.06 -3.61
N LEU A 321 1.74 -11.40 -4.87
CA LEU A 321 2.21 -10.64 -6.04
C LEU A 321 1.07 -9.86 -6.70
N THR A 322 0.46 -8.96 -5.92
CA THR A 322 -0.61 -8.04 -6.33
C THR A 322 -0.35 -7.36 -7.68
N ALA A 323 -1.44 -7.03 -8.41
CA ALA A 323 -1.44 -6.14 -9.58
C ALA A 323 -1.99 -4.75 -9.26
N THR A 324 -2.02 -4.35 -7.99
CA THR A 324 -2.63 -3.10 -7.51
C THR A 324 -1.72 -1.88 -7.61
N GLN A 325 -0.52 -2.01 -8.18
CA GLN A 325 0.45 -0.93 -8.23
C GLN A 325 -0.03 0.19 -9.17
N PRO A 326 0.13 1.49 -8.82
CA PRO A 326 -0.24 2.60 -9.68
C PRO A 326 0.26 2.42 -11.11
N MET A 327 -0.68 2.52 -12.05
CA MET A 327 -0.49 2.31 -13.48
C MET A 327 -0.49 3.66 -14.20
N ILE A 328 0.18 3.73 -15.35
CA ILE A 328 0.27 4.97 -16.13
C ILE A 328 -0.34 4.74 -17.51
N LEU A 329 -1.27 5.59 -17.94
CA LEU A 329 -1.78 5.56 -19.31
C LEU A 329 -0.83 6.32 -20.24
N ALA A 330 -0.53 5.79 -21.42
CA ALA A 330 0.36 6.48 -22.37
C ALA A 330 -0.09 6.30 -23.81
N ASP A 331 0.22 7.30 -24.63
CA ASP A 331 0.13 7.26 -26.08
C ASP A 331 1.56 7.30 -26.62
N MET A 332 2.08 6.17 -27.10
CA MET A 332 3.48 6.06 -27.52
C MET A 332 3.70 5.06 -28.64
N GLU A 333 4.88 5.12 -29.26
CA GLU A 333 5.29 4.12 -30.26
C GLU A 333 5.72 2.82 -29.58
N VAL A 334 5.10 1.71 -29.93
CA VAL A 334 5.44 0.36 -29.45
C VAL A 334 5.55 -0.56 -30.65
N GLY A 335 6.73 -1.14 -30.86
CA GLY A 335 7.00 -2.01 -32.01
C GLY A 335 6.76 -1.32 -33.37
N GLY A 336 7.09 -0.03 -33.48
CA GLY A 336 6.92 0.76 -34.71
C GLY A 336 5.50 1.24 -35.01
N ASN A 337 4.55 1.05 -34.09
CA ASN A 337 3.16 1.49 -34.24
C ASN A 337 2.78 2.42 -33.08
N GLN A 338 2.01 3.47 -33.35
CA GLN A 338 1.41 4.29 -32.29
C GLN A 338 0.34 3.49 -31.55
N ARG A 339 0.43 3.41 -30.22
CA ARG A 339 -0.44 2.61 -29.37
C ARG A 339 -0.88 3.40 -28.14
N LYS A 340 -2.10 3.09 -27.71
CA LYS A 340 -2.71 3.55 -26.47
C LYS A 340 -2.55 2.45 -25.44
N VAL A 341 -1.74 2.70 -24.42
CA VAL A 341 -1.22 1.63 -23.56
C VAL A 341 -1.29 1.99 -22.09
N ILE A 342 -1.11 0.96 -21.27
CA ILE A 342 -0.87 1.02 -19.83
C ILE A 342 0.58 0.61 -19.61
N LEU A 343 1.32 1.43 -18.87
CA LEU A 343 2.63 1.07 -18.33
C LEU A 343 2.41 0.58 -16.91
N HIS A 344 2.75 -0.67 -16.64
CA HIS A 344 2.51 -1.27 -15.32
C HIS A 344 3.69 -2.16 -14.90
N SER A 345 4.18 -1.94 -13.69
CA SER A 345 5.22 -2.78 -13.09
C SER A 345 4.73 -3.24 -11.70
N PRO A 346 3.98 -4.35 -11.63
CA PRO A 346 3.43 -4.88 -10.38
C PRO A 346 4.52 -5.51 -9.49
N LYS A 347 4.10 -6.09 -8.36
CA LYS A 347 5.00 -6.80 -7.43
C LYS A 347 5.79 -7.93 -8.11
N ASN A 348 5.24 -8.55 -9.16
CA ASN A 348 5.72 -9.82 -9.73
C ASN A 348 7.10 -9.78 -10.43
N GLY A 349 7.69 -8.60 -10.62
CA GLY A 349 9.05 -8.43 -11.14
C GLY A 349 9.14 -8.22 -12.65
N PHE A 350 8.01 -8.07 -13.33
CA PHE A 350 7.94 -7.74 -14.75
C PHE A 350 7.41 -6.31 -14.96
N TYR A 351 7.83 -5.69 -16.04
CA TYR A 351 7.30 -4.45 -16.58
C TYR A 351 6.47 -4.77 -17.82
N PHE A 352 5.21 -4.36 -17.81
CA PHE A 352 4.25 -4.58 -18.86
C PHE A 352 3.94 -3.28 -19.61
N VAL A 353 3.80 -3.43 -20.92
CA VAL A 353 3.10 -2.46 -21.77
C VAL A 353 1.86 -3.17 -22.28
N VAL A 354 0.68 -2.73 -21.85
CA VAL A 354 -0.60 -3.40 -22.15
C VAL A 354 -1.43 -2.50 -23.05
N ASP A 355 -2.00 -3.04 -24.12
CA ASP A 355 -2.96 -2.30 -24.95
C ASP A 355 -4.24 -2.02 -24.17
N ARG A 356 -4.56 -0.74 -23.96
CA ARG A 356 -5.64 -0.35 -23.04
C ARG A 356 -7.05 -0.53 -23.62
N GLU A 357 -7.17 -0.78 -24.93
CA GLU A 357 -8.46 -1.10 -25.55
C GLU A 357 -8.84 -2.57 -25.33
N THR A 358 -7.84 -3.45 -25.35
CA THR A 358 -8.04 -4.90 -25.46
C THR A 358 -7.51 -5.70 -24.27
N GLY A 359 -6.71 -5.10 -23.40
CA GLY A 359 -5.97 -5.79 -22.34
C GLY A 359 -4.80 -6.62 -22.84
N LYS A 360 -4.45 -6.58 -24.14
CA LYS A 360 -3.41 -7.45 -24.67
C LYS A 360 -2.01 -6.97 -24.26
N PRO A 361 -1.16 -7.80 -23.64
CA PRO A 361 0.22 -7.43 -23.36
C PRO A 361 1.02 -7.32 -24.67
N LEU A 362 1.78 -6.23 -24.80
CA LEU A 362 2.65 -5.92 -25.94
C LEU A 362 4.12 -6.08 -25.58
N VAL A 363 4.47 -5.84 -24.32
CA VAL A 363 5.80 -6.00 -23.74
C VAL A 363 5.63 -6.64 -22.36
N ALA A 364 6.54 -7.53 -22.01
CA ALA A 364 6.67 -8.11 -20.69
C ALA A 364 8.17 -8.31 -20.41
N GLN A 365 8.79 -7.31 -19.80
CA GLN A 365 10.22 -7.26 -19.56
C GLN A 365 10.52 -7.59 -18.11
N GLN A 366 11.37 -8.60 -17.87
CA GLN A 366 11.83 -8.93 -16.52
C GLN A 366 12.72 -7.79 -15.99
N MET A 367 12.36 -7.26 -14.82
CA MET A 367 13.06 -6.13 -14.18
C MET A 367 13.97 -6.57 -13.05
N VAL A 368 13.63 -7.66 -12.34
CA VAL A 368 14.40 -8.20 -11.22
C VAL A 368 14.48 -9.72 -11.35
N ARG A 369 15.26 -10.40 -10.50
CA ARG A 369 15.21 -11.87 -10.43
C ARG A 369 13.78 -12.35 -10.20
N THR A 370 13.40 -13.41 -10.91
CA THR A 370 12.10 -14.07 -10.79
C THR A 370 12.30 -15.57 -10.72
N SER A 371 11.55 -16.25 -9.86
CA SER A 371 11.58 -17.71 -9.70
C SER A 371 10.22 -18.36 -9.89
N TRP A 372 9.14 -17.57 -9.97
CA TRP A 372 7.79 -18.04 -10.23
C TRP A 372 7.50 -18.17 -11.74
N ALA A 373 8.15 -17.35 -12.56
CA ALA A 373 8.11 -17.40 -14.02
C ALA A 373 9.46 -17.01 -14.64
N SER A 374 9.75 -17.58 -15.81
CA SER A 374 10.98 -17.36 -16.59
C SER A 374 10.82 -16.38 -17.76
N GLY A 375 9.61 -15.84 -17.97
CA GLY A 375 9.28 -14.93 -19.05
C GLY A 375 7.81 -15.01 -19.44
N TRP A 376 7.45 -14.35 -20.54
CA TRP A 376 6.08 -14.33 -21.07
C TRP A 376 6.00 -14.88 -22.49
N ASP A 377 4.83 -15.40 -22.83
CA ASP A 377 4.38 -15.62 -24.19
C ASP A 377 3.35 -14.54 -24.53
N LEU A 378 3.72 -13.59 -25.39
CA LEU A 378 2.88 -12.44 -25.76
C LEU A 378 1.78 -12.80 -26.78
N GLU A 379 1.84 -13.96 -27.41
CA GLU A 379 0.78 -14.43 -28.31
C GLU A 379 -0.40 -14.95 -27.50
N THR A 380 -0.11 -15.76 -26.48
CA THR A 380 -1.11 -16.31 -25.55
C THR A 380 -1.45 -15.38 -24.39
N GLY A 381 -0.58 -14.41 -24.08
CA GLY A 381 -0.69 -13.54 -22.91
C GLY A 381 -0.29 -14.21 -21.59
N LYS A 382 0.23 -15.44 -21.60
CA LYS A 382 0.51 -16.20 -20.37
C LYS A 382 2.00 -16.21 -19.99
N PRO A 383 2.32 -16.25 -18.68
CA PRO A 383 3.70 -16.44 -18.22
C PRO A 383 4.18 -17.88 -18.43
N LYS A 384 5.51 -18.03 -18.52
CA LYS A 384 6.21 -19.33 -18.52
C LYS A 384 6.54 -19.72 -17.09
N LEU A 385 5.57 -20.32 -16.40
CA LEU A 385 5.64 -20.70 -14.99
C LEU A 385 6.81 -21.66 -14.71
N THR A 386 7.41 -21.53 -13.53
CA THR A 386 8.48 -22.40 -13.01
C THR A 386 8.14 -22.90 -11.59
N PRO A 387 7.09 -23.75 -11.44
CA PRO A 387 6.61 -24.22 -10.15
C PRO A 387 7.67 -24.99 -9.35
N GLU A 388 8.64 -25.63 -10.01
CA GLU A 388 9.74 -26.34 -9.34
C GLU A 388 10.55 -25.44 -8.38
N TYR A 389 10.53 -24.12 -8.62
CA TYR A 389 11.25 -23.10 -7.87
C TYR A 389 10.35 -22.23 -6.98
N SER A 390 9.03 -22.35 -7.09
CA SER A 390 8.08 -21.41 -6.49
C SER A 390 6.92 -22.05 -5.75
N ASP A 391 6.59 -23.32 -6.04
CA ASP A 391 5.57 -24.07 -5.32
C ASP A 391 6.11 -24.57 -3.99
N TYR A 392 5.80 -23.82 -2.93
CA TYR A 392 6.22 -24.13 -1.56
C TYR A 392 5.26 -25.06 -0.81
N SER A 393 4.23 -25.60 -1.47
CA SER A 393 3.44 -26.71 -0.92
C SER A 393 4.27 -28.01 -0.88
N THR A 394 5.29 -28.11 -1.74
CA THR A 394 6.22 -29.25 -1.82
C THR A 394 7.39 -29.17 -0.84
N GLY A 395 7.45 -28.13 -0.01
CA GLY A 395 8.54 -27.83 0.91
C GLY A 395 9.06 -26.39 0.76
N PRO A 396 10.04 -25.97 1.58
CA PRO A 396 10.53 -24.60 1.58
C PRO A 396 11.09 -24.17 0.22
N LYS A 397 10.76 -22.96 -0.23
CA LYS A 397 11.28 -22.33 -1.46
C LYS A 397 11.79 -20.92 -1.15
N ILE A 398 12.86 -20.49 -1.82
CA ILE A 398 13.22 -19.07 -1.87
C ILE A 398 12.63 -18.52 -3.15
N VAL A 399 11.57 -17.74 -3.01
CA VAL A 399 10.81 -17.17 -4.13
C VAL A 399 11.27 -15.73 -4.40
N PHE A 400 11.47 -15.41 -5.67
CA PHE A 400 11.73 -14.06 -6.16
C PHE A 400 10.63 -13.64 -7.17
N PRO A 401 10.12 -12.39 -7.11
CA PRO A 401 10.36 -11.41 -6.05
C PRO A 401 9.70 -11.82 -4.72
N ALA A 402 10.02 -11.08 -3.66
CA ALA A 402 9.37 -11.23 -2.36
C ALA A 402 7.93 -10.68 -2.38
N SER A 403 7.14 -11.00 -1.36
CA SER A 403 5.80 -10.42 -1.08
C SER A 403 5.83 -8.90 -0.91
N SER A 404 6.99 -8.32 -0.56
CA SER A 404 7.19 -6.87 -0.56
C SER A 404 7.17 -6.25 -1.97
N GLY A 405 7.28 -7.08 -3.01
CA GLY A 405 7.21 -6.75 -4.42
C GLY A 405 8.49 -6.14 -5.00
N ALA A 406 8.69 -6.36 -6.30
CA ALA A 406 9.68 -5.64 -7.08
C ALA A 406 9.38 -4.14 -7.16
N ARG A 407 8.11 -3.80 -7.36
CA ARG A 407 7.52 -2.48 -7.10
C ARG A 407 6.29 -2.67 -6.21
N ASN A 408 5.99 -1.70 -5.36
CA ASN A 408 4.81 -1.69 -4.51
C ASN A 408 4.02 -0.38 -4.78
N TRP A 409 3.25 0.11 -3.83
CA TRP A 409 2.38 1.29 -3.97
C TRP A 409 3.08 2.61 -4.34
N HIS A 410 4.38 2.73 -4.10
CA HIS A 410 5.14 3.95 -4.42
C HIS A 410 5.02 4.32 -5.91
N PRO A 411 4.49 5.51 -6.25
CA PRO A 411 4.23 5.87 -7.64
C PRO A 411 5.48 5.96 -8.50
N ALA A 412 5.35 5.51 -9.74
CA ALA A 412 6.30 5.78 -10.81
C ALA A 412 5.93 7.08 -11.54
N SER A 413 6.81 7.55 -12.42
CA SER A 413 6.50 8.65 -13.35
C SER A 413 6.90 8.32 -14.78
N TYR A 414 6.26 8.96 -15.76
CA TYR A 414 6.56 8.80 -17.18
C TYR A 414 6.75 10.15 -17.87
N ASP A 415 7.93 10.38 -18.43
CA ASP A 415 8.24 11.54 -19.27
C ASP A 415 8.02 11.18 -20.75
N PRO A 416 6.92 11.64 -21.38
CA PRO A 416 6.64 11.35 -22.79
C PRO A 416 7.59 12.08 -23.74
N THR A 417 8.25 13.16 -23.31
CA THR A 417 9.18 13.93 -24.15
C THR A 417 10.50 13.19 -24.37
N ARG A 418 10.82 12.26 -23.46
CA ARG A 418 12.02 11.42 -23.50
C ARG A 418 11.73 9.93 -23.69
N GLY A 419 10.47 9.52 -23.54
CA GLY A 419 10.07 8.12 -23.59
C GLY A 419 10.61 7.30 -22.40
N LEU A 420 10.77 7.94 -21.24
CA LEU A 420 11.38 7.33 -20.06
C LEU A 420 10.36 7.15 -18.93
N TYR A 421 10.33 5.95 -18.37
CA TYR A 421 9.61 5.58 -17.17
C TYR A 421 10.59 5.51 -15.99
N PHE A 422 10.25 6.15 -14.87
CA PHE A 422 11.10 6.22 -13.68
C PHE A 422 10.40 5.56 -12.48
N ALA A 423 11.03 4.57 -11.87
CA ALA A 423 10.48 3.89 -10.69
C ALA A 423 11.58 3.29 -9.80
N SER A 424 11.27 3.14 -8.51
CA SER A 424 12.08 2.36 -7.58
C SER A 424 11.79 0.87 -7.71
N PHE A 425 12.84 0.08 -7.96
CA PHE A 425 12.79 -1.38 -8.06
C PHE A 425 13.61 -2.03 -6.95
N VAL A 426 13.05 -3.07 -6.34
CA VAL A 426 13.71 -3.91 -5.34
C VAL A 426 13.87 -5.33 -5.87
N ASP A 427 15.11 -5.78 -6.06
CA ASP A 427 15.41 -7.19 -6.30
C ASP A 427 15.65 -7.87 -4.95
N MET A 428 14.62 -8.51 -4.41
CA MET A 428 14.65 -9.24 -3.14
C MET A 428 13.70 -10.44 -3.22
N GLY A 429 13.98 -11.51 -2.49
CA GLY A 429 13.13 -12.69 -2.38
C GLY A 429 12.66 -12.94 -0.95
N ASN A 430 11.88 -14.00 -0.77
CA ASN A 430 11.59 -14.56 0.55
C ASN A 430 11.68 -16.08 0.54
N LEU A 431 12.26 -16.66 1.60
CA LEU A 431 11.96 -18.04 1.96
C LEU A 431 10.46 -18.13 2.28
N MET A 432 9.73 -19.05 1.66
CA MET A 432 8.33 -19.37 1.99
C MET A 432 8.19 -20.86 2.27
N PHE A 433 7.30 -21.20 3.20
CA PHE A 433 6.87 -22.57 3.47
C PHE A 433 5.53 -22.58 4.21
N ILE A 434 4.78 -23.66 4.06
CA ILE A 434 3.62 -23.93 4.92
C ILE A 434 4.15 -24.46 6.25
N PRO A 435 3.83 -23.84 7.40
CA PRO A 435 4.24 -24.37 8.70
C PRO A 435 3.74 -25.80 8.91
N PRO A 436 4.54 -26.71 9.48
CA PRO A 436 4.10 -28.09 9.72
C PRO A 436 2.83 -28.15 10.57
N GLY A 437 1.82 -28.89 10.12
CA GLY A 437 0.52 -29.00 10.81
C GLY A 437 -0.48 -27.89 10.49
N GLN A 438 -0.14 -26.96 9.58
CA GLN A 438 -1.02 -25.90 9.07
C GLN A 438 -1.47 -26.18 7.63
N GLU A 439 -1.61 -27.44 7.23
CA GLU A 439 -2.08 -27.81 5.89
C GLU A 439 -3.59 -27.58 5.72
N ASN A 440 -4.35 -27.51 6.82
CA ASN A 440 -5.78 -27.18 6.83
C ASN A 440 -6.09 -26.26 8.04
N PRO A 441 -5.65 -24.99 7.99
CA PRO A 441 -5.78 -24.06 9.10
C PRO A 441 -7.25 -23.63 9.26
N PRO A 442 -7.75 -23.49 10.51
CA PRO A 442 -9.10 -22.99 10.76
C PRO A 442 -9.20 -21.51 10.35
N HIS A 443 -10.37 -21.10 9.84
CA HIS A 443 -10.66 -19.68 9.61
C HIS A 443 -10.60 -18.89 10.92
N LYS A 444 -9.94 -17.73 10.86
CA LYS A 444 -9.79 -16.78 11.96
C LYS A 444 -10.50 -15.47 11.62
N PRO A 445 -11.74 -15.25 12.10
CA PRO A 445 -12.51 -14.05 11.75
C PRO A 445 -11.81 -12.75 12.15
N LYS A 446 -11.70 -11.78 11.22
CA LYS A 446 -11.02 -10.49 11.44
C LYS A 446 -9.60 -10.58 12.00
N ALA A 447 -8.91 -11.66 11.66
CA ALA A 447 -7.54 -11.97 12.06
C ALA A 447 -6.77 -12.52 10.85
N LEU A 448 -5.46 -12.69 11.01
CA LEU A 448 -4.58 -13.07 9.92
C LEU A 448 -4.87 -14.49 9.42
N ASN A 449 -5.17 -14.64 8.13
CA ASN A 449 -5.41 -15.91 7.42
C ASN A 449 -4.44 -16.09 6.24
N ALA A 450 -3.23 -15.52 6.29
CA ALA A 450 -2.26 -15.65 5.19
C ALA A 450 -1.75 -17.09 4.99
N ASP A 451 -1.70 -17.89 6.06
CA ASP A 451 -1.39 -19.33 6.09
C ASP A 451 -0.04 -19.76 5.45
N ALA A 452 0.91 -18.83 5.35
CA ALA A 452 2.28 -19.10 4.90
C ALA A 452 3.27 -18.43 5.85
N ALA A 453 4.37 -19.12 6.16
CA ALA A 453 5.51 -18.49 6.81
C ALA A 453 6.46 -17.92 5.76
N LEU A 454 6.98 -16.72 5.99
CA LEU A 454 7.98 -16.11 5.11
C LEU A 454 9.21 -15.57 5.84
N ILE A 455 10.34 -15.39 5.15
CA ILE A 455 11.53 -14.67 5.66
C ILE A 455 12.22 -13.98 4.48
N PHE A 456 12.36 -12.66 4.52
CA PHE A 456 13.04 -11.92 3.45
C PHE A 456 14.52 -12.29 3.32
N THR A 457 15.01 -12.34 2.09
CA THR A 457 16.39 -12.70 1.78
C THR A 457 17.42 -11.72 2.34
N ALA A 458 17.01 -10.48 2.64
CA ALA A 458 17.82 -9.50 3.36
C ALA A 458 18.24 -9.99 4.76
N ASP A 459 17.41 -10.80 5.42
CA ASP A 459 17.64 -11.29 6.78
C ASP A 459 17.82 -12.82 6.84
N LEU A 460 17.51 -13.53 5.75
CA LEU A 460 17.48 -15.00 5.70
C LEU A 460 18.81 -15.63 6.14
N GLN A 461 19.95 -15.07 5.75
CA GLN A 461 21.25 -15.61 6.17
C GLN A 461 21.44 -15.60 7.68
N GLN A 462 20.97 -14.53 8.33
CA GLN A 462 21.06 -14.38 9.77
C GLN A 462 20.01 -15.24 10.48
N ALA A 463 18.79 -15.27 9.93
CA ALA A 463 17.66 -16.03 10.45
C ALA A 463 17.84 -17.54 10.31
N LEU A 464 18.59 -18.03 9.33
CA LEU A 464 18.76 -19.46 9.06
C LEU A 464 19.26 -20.23 10.30
N ALA A 465 20.16 -19.64 11.09
CA ALA A 465 20.69 -20.25 12.31
C ALA A 465 19.62 -20.46 13.41
N THR A 466 18.49 -19.75 13.32
CA THR A 466 17.37 -19.84 14.27
C THR A 466 16.34 -20.91 13.87
N LEU A 467 16.38 -21.39 12.62
CA LEU A 467 15.46 -22.40 12.12
C LEU A 467 15.88 -23.82 12.56
N PRO A 468 14.94 -24.78 12.65
CA PRO A 468 15.28 -26.17 12.96
C PRO A 468 16.30 -26.77 11.98
N PRO A 469 17.23 -27.64 12.41
CA PRO A 469 18.27 -28.19 11.53
C PRO A 469 17.77 -28.80 10.20
N PRO A 470 16.64 -29.54 10.14
CA PRO A 470 16.11 -30.04 8.87
C PRO A 470 15.73 -28.93 7.89
N MET A 471 15.18 -27.81 8.39
CA MET A 471 14.85 -26.64 7.59
C MET A 471 16.13 -25.96 7.07
N GLN A 472 17.17 -25.88 7.91
CA GLN A 472 18.45 -25.31 7.49
C GLN A 472 19.06 -26.06 6.31
N GLU A 473 19.07 -27.39 6.36
CA GLU A 473 19.61 -28.22 5.28
C GLU A 473 18.75 -28.16 4.02
N ALA A 474 17.41 -28.13 4.16
CA ALA A 474 16.50 -27.95 3.03
C ALA A 474 16.75 -26.62 2.31
N VAL A 475 16.87 -25.51 3.06
CA VAL A 475 17.14 -24.18 2.50
C VAL A 475 18.49 -24.12 1.79
N LYS A 476 19.55 -24.67 2.41
CA LYS A 476 20.90 -24.70 1.80
C LYS A 476 20.97 -25.53 0.52
N ALA A 477 20.06 -26.48 0.34
CA ALA A 477 19.98 -27.32 -0.87
C ALA A 477 19.25 -26.62 -2.02
N LEU A 478 18.54 -25.50 -1.79
CA LEU A 478 17.84 -24.76 -2.83
C LEU A 478 18.84 -24.07 -3.77
N PRO A 479 18.63 -24.12 -5.10
CA PRO A 479 19.53 -23.46 -6.04
C PRO A 479 19.57 -21.93 -5.86
N GLN A 480 18.48 -21.32 -5.39
CA GLN A 480 18.38 -19.90 -5.09
C GLN A 480 19.22 -19.48 -3.87
N TRP A 481 19.64 -20.43 -3.01
CA TRP A 481 20.43 -20.10 -1.83
C TRP A 481 21.74 -19.40 -2.19
N GLN A 482 22.43 -19.86 -3.24
CA GLN A 482 23.64 -19.19 -3.73
C GLN A 482 23.34 -17.76 -4.17
N GLN A 483 22.19 -17.51 -4.82
CA GLN A 483 21.79 -16.17 -5.23
C GLN A 483 21.55 -15.24 -4.02
N VAL A 484 21.04 -15.76 -2.91
CA VAL A 484 20.90 -15.03 -1.64
C VAL A 484 22.25 -14.74 -1.00
N GLN A 485 23.21 -15.67 -1.12
CA GLN A 485 24.57 -15.46 -0.62
C GLN A 485 25.31 -14.37 -1.38
N ASP A 486 25.12 -14.32 -2.71
CA ASP A 486 25.81 -13.36 -3.58
C ASP A 486 25.15 -11.97 -3.55
N MET A 487 23.81 -11.92 -3.58
CA MET A 487 23.04 -10.68 -3.57
C MET A 487 21.72 -10.90 -2.81
N PRO A 488 21.71 -10.70 -1.47
CA PRO A 488 20.51 -10.89 -0.66
C PRO A 488 19.39 -9.92 -1.06
N PHE A 489 19.75 -8.70 -1.49
CA PHE A 489 18.86 -7.79 -2.19
C PHE A 489 19.64 -6.75 -3.02
N SER A 490 18.95 -6.03 -3.90
CA SER A 490 19.36 -4.74 -4.50
C SER A 490 18.14 -3.82 -4.55
N SER A 491 18.34 -2.50 -4.40
CA SER A 491 17.26 -1.51 -4.38
C SER A 491 17.71 -0.25 -5.11
N GLN A 492 17.01 0.14 -6.18
CA GLN A 492 17.46 1.19 -7.09
C GLN A 492 16.30 1.99 -7.68
N LEU A 493 16.49 3.30 -7.82
CA LEU A 493 15.73 4.13 -8.76
C LEU A 493 16.25 3.80 -10.16
N ARG A 494 15.36 3.53 -11.11
CA ARG A 494 15.71 3.21 -12.49
C ARG A 494 14.98 4.10 -13.45
N ALA A 495 15.69 4.57 -14.48
CA ALA A 495 15.08 5.03 -15.71
C ALA A 495 15.02 3.88 -16.71
N VAL A 496 13.85 3.72 -17.30
CA VAL A 496 13.50 2.61 -18.17
C VAL A 496 12.95 3.19 -19.46
N ASP A 497 13.40 2.69 -20.61
CA ASP A 497 12.75 3.00 -21.88
C ASP A 497 11.34 2.42 -21.87
N ALA A 498 10.34 3.30 -21.94
CA ALA A 498 8.97 2.90 -21.69
C ALA A 498 8.45 1.90 -22.73
N ALA A 499 8.93 1.98 -23.97
CA ALA A 499 8.49 1.14 -25.07
C ALA A 499 9.07 -0.28 -25.02
N THR A 500 10.18 -0.49 -24.30
CA THR A 500 10.92 -1.76 -24.32
C THR A 500 11.14 -2.38 -22.94
N GLY A 501 11.07 -1.58 -21.87
CA GLY A 501 11.48 -2.01 -20.53
C GLY A 501 13.01 -2.02 -20.31
N GLU A 502 13.80 -1.52 -21.27
CA GLU A 502 15.26 -1.50 -21.13
C GLU A 502 15.70 -0.44 -20.11
N VAL A 503 16.47 -0.85 -19.10
CA VAL A 503 17.04 0.06 -18.10
C VAL A 503 18.13 0.92 -18.75
N LYS A 504 17.96 2.25 -18.69
CA LYS A 504 18.90 3.24 -19.25
C LYS A 504 19.93 3.71 -18.24
N TRP A 505 19.52 3.94 -17.00
CA TRP A 505 20.41 4.24 -15.88
C TRP A 505 19.77 3.84 -14.56
N THR A 506 20.60 3.71 -13.52
CA THR A 506 20.18 3.39 -12.16
C THR A 506 20.83 4.32 -11.14
N ALA A 507 20.16 4.55 -10.02
CA ALA A 507 20.70 5.19 -8.83
C ALA A 507 20.38 4.32 -7.59
N GLU A 508 21.39 3.98 -6.80
CA GLU A 508 21.23 3.10 -5.64
C GLU A 508 20.46 3.78 -4.50
N HIS A 509 19.64 2.99 -3.81
CA HIS A 509 19.01 3.34 -2.54
C HIS A 509 19.86 2.90 -1.35
N ASP A 510 19.60 3.45 -0.16
CA ASP A 510 20.38 3.09 1.05
C ASP A 510 20.02 1.68 1.60
N GLY A 511 18.85 1.16 1.22
CA GLY A 511 18.40 -0.18 1.59
C GLY A 511 17.10 -0.57 0.90
N TRP A 512 16.62 -1.79 1.13
CA TRP A 512 15.45 -2.33 0.42
C TRP A 512 14.11 -1.69 0.82
N GLN A 513 14.04 -1.04 1.98
CA GLN A 513 12.85 -0.28 2.41
C GLN A 513 12.83 1.14 1.84
N ASP A 514 13.90 1.58 1.21
CA ASP A 514 14.04 2.89 0.59
C ASP A 514 13.61 2.81 -0.88
N ARG A 515 12.38 3.25 -1.17
CA ARG A 515 11.71 3.03 -2.46
C ARG A 515 10.60 4.03 -2.74
N ALA A 516 10.80 5.30 -2.36
CA ALA A 516 9.78 6.36 -2.44
C ALA A 516 9.27 6.62 -3.87
N GLY A 517 8.13 7.31 -3.97
CA GLY A 517 7.57 7.70 -5.26
C GLY A 517 8.44 8.69 -6.06
N VAL A 518 8.10 8.89 -7.32
CA VAL A 518 8.90 9.65 -8.29
C VAL A 518 8.06 10.71 -9.01
N LEU A 519 8.64 11.89 -9.24
CA LEU A 519 8.10 12.95 -10.10
C LEU A 519 9.10 13.24 -11.23
N SER A 520 8.61 13.43 -12.46
CA SER A 520 9.41 13.91 -13.58
C SER A 520 8.89 15.24 -14.14
N THR A 521 9.75 16.03 -14.79
CA THR A 521 9.38 17.34 -15.35
C THR A 521 9.88 17.51 -16.79
N ALA A 522 9.17 18.32 -17.58
CA ALA A 522 9.55 18.65 -18.95
C ALA A 522 10.94 19.31 -19.05
N SER A 523 11.38 19.99 -17.99
CA SER A 523 12.73 20.55 -17.87
C SER A 523 13.85 19.51 -17.74
N GLY A 524 13.52 18.21 -17.70
CA GLY A 524 14.49 17.13 -17.64
C GLY A 524 14.97 16.81 -16.23
N LEU A 525 14.12 17.01 -15.22
CA LEU A 525 14.43 16.68 -13.83
C LEU A 525 13.59 15.49 -13.35
N VAL A 526 14.18 14.71 -12.45
CA VAL A 526 13.51 13.65 -11.69
C VAL A 526 13.67 13.92 -10.20
N PHE A 527 12.56 14.05 -9.47
CA PHE A 527 12.52 14.24 -8.03
C PHE A 527 12.19 12.93 -7.34
N HIS A 528 12.93 12.61 -6.29
CA HIS A 528 12.75 11.39 -5.52
C HIS A 528 13.19 11.61 -4.07
N GLY A 529 12.34 11.24 -3.11
CA GLY A 529 12.67 11.26 -1.69
C GLY A 529 13.34 9.97 -1.24
N ASP A 530 13.95 9.96 -0.05
CA ASP A 530 14.41 8.72 0.56
C ASP A 530 14.15 8.66 2.08
N ILE A 531 14.25 7.44 2.62
CA ILE A 531 13.99 7.25 4.05
C ILE A 531 15.15 7.72 4.94
N ALA A 532 16.32 8.01 4.35
CA ALA A 532 17.43 8.69 5.03
C ALA A 532 17.16 10.20 5.20
N GLY A 533 16.00 10.69 4.75
CA GLY A 533 15.53 12.04 4.99
C GLY A 533 16.02 13.05 3.98
N ARG A 534 16.17 12.66 2.71
CA ARG A 534 16.67 13.54 1.66
C ARG A 534 15.67 13.63 0.51
N LEU A 535 15.48 14.83 -0.02
CA LEU A 535 14.91 15.02 -1.35
C LEU A 535 16.05 15.16 -2.36
N LYS A 536 16.09 14.25 -3.34
CA LYS A 536 17.12 14.19 -4.38
C LYS A 536 16.52 14.62 -5.71
N VAL A 537 17.31 15.35 -6.49
CA VAL A 537 16.96 15.75 -7.86
C VAL A 537 18.02 15.25 -8.82
N PHE A 538 17.59 14.51 -9.82
CA PHE A 538 18.43 13.92 -10.85
C PHE A 538 18.14 14.54 -12.22
N ASP A 539 19.15 14.52 -13.09
CA ASP A 539 18.98 14.71 -14.51
C ASP A 539 18.26 13.48 -15.11
N ALA A 540 17.16 13.71 -15.83
CA ALA A 540 16.27 12.66 -16.32
C ALA A 540 16.94 11.73 -17.35
N GLU A 541 17.86 12.23 -18.17
CA GLU A 541 18.49 11.44 -19.24
C GLU A 541 19.70 10.64 -18.74
N THR A 542 20.46 11.22 -17.82
CA THR A 542 21.76 10.66 -17.40
C THR A 542 21.75 10.03 -16.01
N GLY A 543 20.74 10.30 -15.19
CA GLY A 543 20.69 9.87 -13.80
C GLY A 543 21.69 10.60 -12.91
N LYS A 544 22.30 11.69 -13.40
CA LYS A 544 23.26 12.47 -12.61
C LYS A 544 22.52 13.18 -11.46
N LEU A 545 22.96 12.95 -10.23
CA LEU A 545 22.48 13.71 -9.07
C LEU A 545 22.89 15.19 -9.20
N LEU A 546 21.91 16.08 -9.22
CA LEU A 546 22.07 17.53 -9.38
C LEU A 546 21.95 18.28 -8.05
N LYS A 547 21.06 17.82 -7.17
CA LYS A 547 20.77 18.43 -5.88
C LYS A 547 20.34 17.38 -4.87
N THR A 548 20.76 17.58 -3.63
CA THR A 548 20.22 16.91 -2.45
C THR A 548 19.80 17.98 -1.46
N ILE A 549 18.63 17.82 -0.86
CA ILE A 549 18.14 18.64 0.24
C ILE A 549 17.90 17.71 1.44
N GLU A 550 18.62 17.96 2.53
CA GLU A 550 18.38 17.29 3.80
C GLU A 550 17.07 17.82 4.40
N THR A 551 16.16 16.92 4.73
CA THR A 551 14.84 17.25 5.30
C THR A 551 14.71 16.86 6.76
N GLY A 552 15.51 15.88 7.21
CA GLY A 552 15.46 15.36 8.57
C GLY A 552 14.25 14.46 8.87
N THR A 553 13.40 14.21 7.88
CA THR A 553 12.20 13.36 7.97
C THR A 553 12.18 12.40 6.77
N SER A 554 11.96 11.11 7.01
CA SER A 554 11.93 10.09 5.93
C SER A 554 10.81 10.38 4.92
N ILE A 555 11.07 10.16 3.63
CA ILE A 555 10.08 10.36 2.55
C ILE A 555 9.75 9.01 1.90
N LEU A 556 8.46 8.77 1.68
CA LEU A 556 7.92 7.58 0.98
C LEU A 556 6.94 7.97 -0.13
N ALA A 557 6.10 8.97 0.11
CA ALA A 557 5.18 9.52 -0.88
C ALA A 557 5.90 10.05 -2.13
N ALA A 558 5.17 10.14 -3.26
CA ALA A 558 5.69 10.79 -4.45
C ALA A 558 5.71 12.31 -4.28
N PRO A 559 6.81 12.99 -4.67
CA PRO A 559 6.79 14.44 -4.82
C PRO A 559 5.78 14.87 -5.91
N MET A 560 5.29 16.11 -5.83
CA MET A 560 4.47 16.73 -6.86
C MET A 560 4.88 18.20 -7.06
N THR A 561 4.45 18.83 -8.16
CA THR A 561 4.82 20.23 -8.46
C THR A 561 3.64 20.99 -9.04
N TYR A 562 3.58 22.28 -8.77
CA TYR A 562 2.48 23.17 -9.15
C TYR A 562 3.00 24.61 -9.27
N ARG A 563 2.16 25.52 -9.77
CA ARG A 563 2.46 26.95 -9.87
C ARG A 563 1.32 27.78 -9.27
N VAL A 564 1.67 28.70 -8.37
CA VAL A 564 0.75 29.72 -7.83
C VAL A 564 1.41 31.08 -7.99
N ASP A 565 0.64 32.07 -8.46
CA ASP A 565 1.09 33.45 -8.66
C ASP A 565 2.42 33.57 -9.44
N GLY A 566 2.61 32.71 -10.44
CA GLY A 566 3.80 32.69 -11.28
C GLY A 566 5.05 32.06 -10.65
N VAL A 567 4.93 31.44 -9.47
CA VAL A 567 6.03 30.74 -8.79
C VAL A 567 5.78 29.24 -8.83
N GLN A 568 6.74 28.49 -9.39
CA GLN A 568 6.72 27.02 -9.32
C GLN A 568 7.18 26.53 -7.93
N TYR A 569 6.44 25.58 -7.38
CA TYR A 569 6.70 24.91 -6.13
C TYR A 569 6.83 23.39 -6.34
N VAL A 570 7.58 22.73 -5.48
CA VAL A 570 7.65 21.25 -5.38
C VAL A 570 7.24 20.86 -3.96
N ALA A 571 6.27 19.98 -3.79
CA ALA A 571 5.79 19.54 -2.49
C ALA A 571 5.95 18.03 -2.32
N VAL A 572 6.15 17.57 -1.09
CA VAL A 572 6.20 16.15 -0.75
C VAL A 572 5.80 15.93 0.70
N GLN A 573 4.97 14.91 0.95
CA GLN A 573 4.71 14.44 2.30
C GLN A 573 5.86 13.56 2.81
N ALA A 574 6.25 13.77 4.05
CA ALA A 574 7.34 13.08 4.72
C ALA A 574 6.82 12.44 6.02
N GLY A 575 7.06 11.14 6.16
CA GLY A 575 6.68 10.32 7.30
C GLY A 575 6.94 8.84 7.02
N TRP A 576 7.81 8.22 7.82
CA TRP A 576 8.18 6.82 7.73
C TRP A 576 7.03 5.90 8.17
N GLY A 577 6.91 4.73 7.53
CA GLY A 577 6.02 3.64 7.95
C GLY A 577 5.56 2.79 6.77
N GLY A 578 4.40 2.17 6.89
CA GLY A 578 3.74 1.43 5.81
C GLY A 578 4.33 0.05 5.51
N GLY A 579 3.66 -0.68 4.61
CA GLY A 579 4.17 -1.94 4.03
C GLY A 579 4.26 -3.16 4.96
N GLY A 580 3.68 -3.09 6.16
CA GLY A 580 3.64 -4.22 7.10
C GLY A 580 4.94 -4.44 7.90
N TRP A 581 5.86 -3.46 7.87
CA TRP A 581 7.15 -3.54 8.56
C TRP A 581 7.04 -2.95 9.97
N GLY A 582 7.08 -3.80 10.99
CA GLY A 582 6.95 -3.34 12.38
C GLY A 582 8.18 -2.59 12.95
N PHE A 583 9.23 -2.30 12.17
CA PHE A 583 10.49 -1.73 12.68
C PHE A 583 11.08 -0.66 11.75
N VAL A 584 11.76 0.33 12.35
CA VAL A 584 12.49 1.37 11.62
C VAL A 584 13.93 0.88 11.34
N PRO A 585 14.39 0.83 10.08
CA PRO A 585 15.77 0.46 9.80
C PRO A 585 16.75 1.52 10.31
N GLY A 586 17.91 1.09 10.80
CA GLY A 586 18.92 2.00 11.35
C GLY A 586 19.50 3.01 10.35
N TYR A 587 19.31 2.80 9.04
CA TYR A 587 19.70 3.76 7.99
C TYR A 587 18.60 4.80 7.69
N ALA A 588 17.37 4.63 8.19
CA ALA A 588 16.35 5.66 8.09
C ALA A 588 16.59 6.78 9.11
N VAL A 589 16.34 8.03 8.71
CA VAL A 589 16.49 9.18 9.60
C VAL A 589 15.50 9.12 10.77
N ALA A 590 14.32 8.53 10.56
CA ALA A 590 13.33 8.31 11.61
C ALA A 590 13.87 7.48 12.79
N TYR A 591 14.85 6.60 12.56
CA TYR A 591 15.50 5.84 13.62
C TYR A 591 16.29 6.76 14.58
N LYS A 592 16.86 7.84 14.04
CA LYS A 592 17.67 8.79 14.81
C LYS A 592 16.85 9.95 15.36
N LYS A 593 15.89 10.47 14.58
CA LYS A 593 15.18 11.73 14.84
C LYS A 593 13.71 11.55 15.21
N GLY A 594 13.19 10.33 15.15
CA GLY A 594 11.77 10.06 15.31
C GLY A 594 10.99 10.38 14.03
N ASN A 595 9.71 10.05 14.04
CA ASN A 595 8.85 10.17 12.88
C ASN A 595 7.93 11.38 13.01
N GLN A 596 8.47 12.59 12.79
CA GLN A 596 7.67 13.81 12.76
C GLN A 596 7.09 14.00 11.36
N ASN A 597 5.77 13.80 11.21
CA ASN A 597 5.12 13.88 9.91
C ASN A 597 4.95 15.31 9.44
N ARG A 598 5.42 15.59 8.23
CA ARG A 598 5.48 16.94 7.67
C ARG A 598 5.06 16.92 6.21
N LEU A 599 4.41 17.98 5.77
CA LEU A 599 4.38 18.34 4.36
C LEU A 599 5.47 19.39 4.13
N LEU A 600 6.38 19.12 3.18
CA LEU A 600 7.51 19.97 2.87
C LEU A 600 7.34 20.56 1.48
N VAL A 601 7.44 21.88 1.35
CA VAL A 601 7.26 22.59 0.08
C VAL A 601 8.47 23.45 -0.23
N PHE A 602 8.97 23.35 -1.46
CA PHE A 602 10.21 23.92 -1.95
C PHE A 602 9.97 24.87 -3.12
N LYS A 603 10.84 25.87 -3.26
CA LYS A 603 10.88 26.77 -4.43
C LYS A 603 12.31 27.27 -4.67
N LEU A 604 12.53 27.90 -5.82
CA LEU A 604 13.80 28.59 -6.08
C LEU A 604 14.02 29.71 -5.06
N ASP A 605 15.26 29.81 -4.57
CA ASP A 605 15.70 30.75 -3.54
C ASP A 605 14.95 30.60 -2.20
N GLY A 606 14.41 29.40 -1.93
CA GLY A 606 13.88 29.04 -0.61
C GLY A 606 14.97 28.96 0.46
N GLY A 607 14.54 28.92 1.72
CA GLY A 607 15.40 28.87 2.90
C GLY A 607 15.97 27.48 3.21
N GLU A 608 16.65 27.39 4.35
CA GLU A 608 17.10 26.11 4.91
C GLU A 608 15.92 25.32 5.47
N VAL A 609 15.99 23.99 5.38
CA VAL A 609 14.98 23.11 5.99
C VAL A 609 15.30 22.95 7.48
N PRO A 610 14.36 23.24 8.39
CA PRO A 610 14.52 22.91 9.80
C PRO A 610 14.65 21.40 9.99
N ILE A 611 15.76 20.97 10.61
CA ILE A 611 16.05 19.57 10.86
C ILE A 611 15.63 19.22 12.30
N PRO A 612 14.78 18.20 12.51
CA PRO A 612 14.40 17.77 13.85
C PRO A 612 15.60 17.34 14.71
N ASP A 613 15.47 17.50 16.02
CA ASP A 613 16.50 17.07 16.98
C ASP A 613 16.66 15.54 16.98
N ASP A 614 17.84 15.07 17.41
CA ASP A 614 18.04 13.64 17.62
C ASP A 614 17.23 13.15 18.83
N LEU A 615 16.67 11.95 18.73
CA LEU A 615 16.06 11.24 19.83
C LEU A 615 17.08 11.01 20.96
N PRO A 616 16.63 11.03 22.23
CA PRO A 616 17.50 10.76 23.35
C PRO A 616 18.15 9.36 23.23
N PRO A 617 19.35 9.17 23.81
CA PRO A 617 19.97 7.85 23.89
C PRO A 617 19.04 6.86 24.59
N LEU A 618 18.99 5.62 24.08
CA LEU A 618 18.26 4.55 24.73
C LEU A 618 18.78 4.36 26.16
N GLN A 619 17.84 4.18 27.09
CA GLN A 619 18.13 3.76 28.45
C GLN A 619 17.93 2.24 28.56
N PRO A 620 18.62 1.56 29.50
CA PRO A 620 18.34 0.16 29.76
C PRO A 620 16.84 -0.05 30.06
N ALA A 621 16.27 -1.13 29.51
CA ALA A 621 14.87 -1.49 29.70
C ALA A 621 14.49 -1.42 31.18
N PRO A 622 13.31 -0.88 31.55
CA PRO A 622 12.90 -0.74 32.95
C PRO A 622 12.94 -2.07 33.70
N GLN A 623 13.08 -2.02 35.02
CA GLN A 623 12.97 -3.22 35.86
C GLN A 623 11.58 -3.85 35.66
N PRO A 624 11.48 -5.10 35.17
CA PRO A 624 10.20 -5.78 35.06
C PRO A 624 9.67 -6.14 36.46
N PRO A 625 8.34 -6.34 36.60
CA PRO A 625 7.76 -6.88 37.82
C PRO A 625 8.28 -8.29 38.13
N GLU A 626 7.98 -8.77 39.34
CA GLU A 626 8.14 -10.19 39.64
C GLU A 626 7.31 -11.02 38.66
N GLN A 627 7.83 -12.21 38.30
CA GLN A 627 7.05 -13.12 37.45
C GLN A 627 5.85 -13.65 38.26
N PHE A 628 4.78 -14.05 37.57
CA PHE A 628 3.69 -14.78 38.22
C PHE A 628 4.23 -16.01 38.97
N ALA A 629 3.74 -16.23 40.19
CA ALA A 629 4.22 -17.29 41.08
C ALA A 629 4.05 -18.70 40.48
N ASP A 630 3.10 -18.86 39.57
CA ASP A 630 2.72 -20.08 38.86
C ASP A 630 3.23 -20.13 37.41
N ALA A 631 4.04 -19.16 36.95
CA ALA A 631 4.54 -19.16 35.59
C ALA A 631 5.45 -20.37 35.33
N THR A 632 5.09 -21.19 34.33
CA THR A 632 5.87 -22.33 33.87
C THR A 632 6.61 -22.01 32.56
N PRO A 633 7.66 -22.76 32.20
CA PRO A 633 8.28 -22.65 30.88
C PRO A 633 7.29 -22.88 29.72
N GLU A 634 6.30 -23.76 29.91
CA GLU A 634 5.26 -24.05 28.93
C GLU A 634 4.30 -22.87 28.74
N MET A 635 3.92 -22.19 29.82
CA MET A 635 3.13 -20.96 29.77
C MET A 635 3.87 -19.86 29.00
N ILE A 636 5.17 -19.69 29.25
CA ILE A 636 6.00 -18.71 28.53
C ILE A 636 6.11 -19.06 27.04
N ALA A 637 6.28 -20.34 26.70
CA ALA A 637 6.32 -20.79 25.31
C ALA A 637 4.97 -20.56 24.59
N THR A 638 3.86 -20.84 25.28
CA THR A 638 2.49 -20.56 24.78
C THR A 638 2.29 -19.07 24.56
N GLY A 639 2.70 -18.23 25.51
CA GLY A 639 2.68 -16.78 25.38
C GLY A 639 3.51 -16.25 24.21
N SER A 640 4.66 -16.86 23.95
CA SER A 640 5.48 -16.53 22.78
C SER A 640 4.75 -16.84 21.47
N ALA A 641 4.11 -18.00 21.35
CA ALA A 641 3.38 -18.38 20.15
C ALA A 641 2.18 -17.44 19.90
N LEU A 642 1.38 -17.18 20.93
CA LEU A 642 0.26 -16.25 20.86
C LEU A 642 0.69 -14.81 20.54
N PHE A 643 1.83 -14.37 21.09
CA PHE A 643 2.40 -13.06 20.77
C PHE A 643 2.80 -12.96 19.29
N THR A 644 3.48 -13.98 18.75
CA THR A 644 3.87 -14.02 17.34
C THR A 644 2.65 -14.03 16.42
N GLU A 645 1.60 -14.77 16.78
CA GLU A 645 0.39 -14.85 15.96
C GLU A 645 -0.45 -13.56 15.96
N ASN A 646 -0.54 -12.87 17.11
CA ASN A 646 -1.52 -11.79 17.29
C ASN A 646 -0.88 -10.40 17.43
N CYS A 647 0.34 -10.31 17.94
CA CYS A 647 0.91 -9.04 18.39
C CYS A 647 2.09 -8.56 17.54
N SER A 648 2.91 -9.48 16.98
CA SER A 648 4.21 -9.12 16.39
C SER A 648 4.10 -8.26 15.14
N MET A 649 2.96 -8.33 14.42
CA MET A 649 2.70 -7.48 13.26
C MET A 649 2.80 -5.99 13.60
N CYS A 650 2.24 -5.60 14.74
CA CYS A 650 2.34 -4.24 15.26
C CYS A 650 3.58 -4.08 16.15
N HIS A 651 3.79 -4.99 17.09
CA HIS A 651 4.85 -4.91 18.08
C HIS A 651 6.05 -5.76 17.68
N SER A 652 6.88 -5.26 16.76
CA SER A 652 8.11 -5.95 16.33
C SER A 652 9.10 -6.24 17.45
N ASN A 653 8.91 -5.62 18.62
CA ASN A 653 9.83 -5.67 19.75
C ASN A 653 11.25 -5.32 19.28
N GLN A 654 11.39 -4.18 18.60
CA GLN A 654 12.65 -3.60 18.19
C GLN A 654 12.83 -2.21 18.81
N PRO A 655 14.07 -1.80 19.14
CA PRO A 655 14.31 -0.47 19.65
C PRO A 655 13.89 0.57 18.60
N ARG A 656 13.24 1.64 19.06
CA ARG A 656 12.81 2.78 18.22
C ARG A 656 11.90 2.39 17.04
N ALA A 657 11.17 1.28 17.18
CA ALA A 657 10.04 0.95 16.31
C ALA A 657 8.96 2.06 16.35
N PRO A 658 8.12 2.19 15.30
CA PRO A 658 7.01 3.16 15.29
C PRO A 658 5.97 2.91 16.40
N LEU A 659 5.89 1.65 16.85
CA LEU A 659 4.97 1.19 17.88
C LEU A 659 5.78 0.76 19.13
N PRO A 660 5.18 0.78 20.33
CA PRO A 660 5.89 0.47 21.57
C PRO A 660 6.63 -0.88 21.54
N ASP A 661 7.89 -0.92 21.97
CA ASP A 661 8.62 -2.16 22.27
C ASP A 661 8.11 -2.72 23.61
N LEU A 662 7.32 -3.80 23.56
CA LEU A 662 6.65 -4.35 24.72
C LEU A 662 7.60 -5.02 25.72
N ARG A 663 8.87 -5.22 25.35
CA ARG A 663 9.91 -5.64 26.31
C ARG A 663 10.42 -4.48 27.16
N ARG A 664 9.86 -3.27 27.01
CA ARG A 664 10.20 -2.06 27.75
C ARG A 664 9.00 -1.45 28.45
N MET A 665 7.98 -2.26 28.74
CA MET A 665 6.79 -1.80 29.44
C MET A 665 7.16 -1.14 30.77
N SER A 666 6.44 -0.06 31.09
CA SER A 666 6.50 0.57 32.40
C SER A 666 5.67 -0.21 33.41
N GLU A 667 5.88 0.03 34.70
CA GLU A 667 5.08 -0.57 35.78
C GLU A 667 3.57 -0.33 35.59
N GLY A 668 3.18 0.87 35.17
CA GLY A 668 1.79 1.20 34.88
C GLY A 668 1.20 0.39 33.73
N VAL A 669 1.98 0.14 32.67
CA VAL A 669 1.52 -0.70 31.54
C VAL A 669 1.41 -2.16 31.97
N HIS A 670 2.33 -2.68 32.79
CA HIS A 670 2.17 -4.01 33.38
C HIS A 670 0.92 -4.11 34.25
N GLY A 671 0.65 -3.11 35.09
CA GLY A 671 -0.52 -3.10 35.98
C GLY A 671 -1.86 -3.01 35.26
N ALA A 672 -1.87 -2.51 34.02
CA ALA A 672 -3.06 -2.36 33.19
C ALA A 672 -3.10 -3.33 31.99
N PHE A 673 -2.28 -4.39 31.98
CA PHE A 673 -2.10 -5.24 30.80
C PHE A 673 -3.44 -5.81 30.26
N ASP A 674 -4.24 -6.43 31.12
CA ASP A 674 -5.55 -7.00 30.73
C ASP A 674 -6.53 -5.91 30.28
N GLN A 675 -6.51 -4.75 30.92
CA GLN A 675 -7.36 -3.62 30.53
C GLN A 675 -7.00 -3.09 29.14
N ILE A 676 -5.71 -3.13 28.78
CA ILE A 676 -5.22 -2.75 27.46
C ILE A 676 -5.60 -3.80 26.42
N VAL A 677 -5.27 -5.07 26.68
CA VAL A 677 -5.37 -6.16 25.70
C VAL A 677 -6.81 -6.65 25.52
N LEU A 678 -7.59 -6.75 26.60
CA LEU A 678 -8.93 -7.34 26.57
C LEU A 678 -10.03 -6.28 26.68
N GLU A 679 -9.85 -5.22 27.46
CA GLU A 679 -10.91 -4.22 27.70
C GLU A 679 -10.82 -2.99 26.78
N GLY A 680 -9.75 -2.87 25.97
CA GLY A 680 -9.60 -1.78 25.00
C GLY A 680 -9.25 -0.42 25.61
N LEU A 681 -8.55 -0.37 26.75
CA LEU A 681 -8.13 0.88 27.41
C LEU A 681 -7.37 1.84 26.47
N LEU A 682 -6.62 1.30 25.51
CA LEU A 682 -5.87 2.07 24.51
C LEU A 682 -6.48 2.00 23.09
N LEU A 683 -7.72 1.54 22.95
CA LEU A 683 -8.43 1.48 21.67
C LEU A 683 -8.48 2.83 20.95
N PRO A 684 -8.80 3.95 21.62
CA PRO A 684 -8.78 5.27 20.97
C PRO A 684 -7.41 5.68 20.42
N ASN A 685 -6.32 5.08 20.92
CA ASN A 685 -4.95 5.33 20.44
C ASN A 685 -4.55 4.35 19.33
N GLY A 686 -5.43 3.44 18.93
CA GLY A 686 -5.22 2.45 17.88
C GLY A 686 -4.66 1.10 18.35
N MET A 687 -4.71 0.78 19.65
CA MET A 687 -4.44 -0.58 20.16
C MET A 687 -5.76 -1.36 20.24
N PRO A 688 -6.03 -2.32 19.33
CA PRO A 688 -7.29 -3.07 19.32
C PRO A 688 -7.46 -3.90 20.60
N ARG A 689 -8.71 -4.16 20.97
CA ARG A 689 -9.03 -5.20 21.97
C ARG A 689 -9.04 -6.58 21.33
N TRP A 690 -8.75 -7.60 22.14
CA TRP A 690 -8.56 -8.99 21.71
C TRP A 690 -9.45 -9.98 22.47
N ASP A 691 -10.47 -9.51 23.19
CA ASP A 691 -11.39 -10.32 24.01
C ASP A 691 -12.29 -11.28 23.20
N ASP A 692 -12.32 -11.13 21.88
CA ASP A 692 -13.00 -12.01 20.93
C ASP A 692 -12.10 -13.14 20.40
N ILE A 693 -10.78 -13.07 20.62
CA ILE A 693 -9.78 -14.06 20.15
C ILE A 693 -9.02 -14.69 21.32
N LEU A 694 -8.70 -13.89 22.34
CA LEU A 694 -7.90 -14.28 23.49
C LEU A 694 -8.75 -14.34 24.76
N ASP A 695 -8.61 -15.43 25.50
CA ASP A 695 -9.12 -15.52 26.86
C ASP A 695 -8.13 -14.91 27.89
N PRO A 696 -8.55 -14.68 29.15
CA PRO A 696 -7.68 -14.11 30.18
C PRO A 696 -6.43 -14.94 30.50
N GLU A 697 -6.46 -16.27 30.34
CA GLU A 697 -5.28 -17.12 30.59
C GLU A 697 -4.26 -16.99 29.46
N GLN A 698 -4.73 -16.90 28.22
CA GLN A 698 -3.92 -16.63 27.03
C GLN A 698 -3.28 -15.24 27.10
N ALA A 699 -4.03 -14.20 27.46
CA ALA A 699 -3.49 -12.86 27.69
C ALA A 699 -2.41 -12.88 28.80
N ARG A 700 -2.67 -13.58 29.91
CA ARG A 700 -1.70 -13.77 30.99
C ARG A 700 -0.44 -14.51 30.51
N ALA A 701 -0.57 -15.50 29.63
CA ALA A 701 0.57 -16.21 29.05
C ALA A 701 1.45 -15.27 28.21
N ILE A 702 0.86 -14.42 27.36
CA ILE A 702 1.57 -13.37 26.62
C ILE A 702 2.28 -12.43 27.60
N HIS A 703 1.62 -12.01 28.68
CA HIS A 703 2.23 -11.15 29.69
C HIS A 703 3.42 -11.81 30.38
N ALA A 704 3.31 -13.09 30.73
CA ALA A 704 4.38 -13.87 31.33
C ALA A 704 5.60 -13.95 30.40
N PHE A 705 5.37 -14.17 29.11
CA PHE A 705 6.40 -14.14 28.06
C PHE A 705 7.08 -12.76 27.98
N LEU A 706 6.32 -11.66 27.93
CA LEU A 706 6.88 -10.31 27.84
C LEU A 706 7.68 -9.91 29.08
N ILE A 707 7.26 -10.34 30.27
CA ILE A 707 8.03 -10.17 31.52
C ILE A 707 9.38 -10.89 31.42
N ASP A 708 9.41 -12.10 30.86
CA ASP A 708 10.64 -12.88 30.67
C ASP A 708 11.58 -12.22 29.64
N GLU A 709 11.04 -11.76 28.52
CA GLU A 709 11.80 -11.04 27.49
C GLU A 709 12.35 -9.70 27.99
N GLN A 710 11.59 -8.95 28.79
CA GLN A 710 12.06 -7.72 29.42
C GLN A 710 13.22 -7.98 30.40
N LYS A 711 13.19 -9.09 31.16
CA LYS A 711 14.31 -9.49 32.03
C LYS A 711 15.56 -9.74 31.21
N LYS A 712 15.46 -10.55 30.15
CA LYS A 712 16.58 -10.86 29.24
C LYS A 712 17.15 -9.59 28.60
N LEU A 713 16.28 -8.73 28.07
CA LEU A 713 16.67 -7.46 27.44
C LEU A 713 17.40 -6.56 28.44
N ARG A 714 16.83 -6.32 29.62
CA ARG A 714 17.45 -5.48 30.66
C ARG A 714 18.82 -6.01 31.07
N THR A 715 18.96 -7.32 31.32
CA THR A 715 20.26 -7.92 31.67
C THR A 715 21.31 -7.67 30.59
N ARG A 716 20.94 -7.88 29.32
CA ARG A 716 21.82 -7.61 28.17
C ARG A 716 22.22 -6.13 28.10
N GLU A 717 21.28 -5.22 28.28
CA GLU A 717 21.52 -3.79 28.15
C GLU A 717 22.35 -3.20 29.29
N LEU A 718 22.16 -3.69 30.52
CA LEU A 718 23.03 -3.34 31.63
C LEU A 718 24.47 -3.81 31.37
N GLU A 719 24.66 -4.97 30.74
CA GLU A 719 25.99 -5.42 30.32
C GLU A 719 26.59 -4.52 29.24
N LEU A 720 25.82 -4.19 28.19
CA LEU A 720 26.27 -3.27 27.14
C LEU A 720 26.64 -1.89 27.72
N GLN A 721 25.81 -1.37 28.62
CA GLN A 721 26.06 -0.10 29.31
C GLN A 721 27.35 -0.16 30.15
N ARG A 722 27.59 -1.24 30.89
CA ARG A 722 28.87 -1.46 31.63
C ARG A 722 30.08 -1.51 30.70
N GLN A 723 29.91 -2.01 29.48
CA GLN A 723 30.95 -2.09 28.45
C GLN A 723 31.11 -0.79 27.62
N GLY A 724 30.28 0.23 27.84
CA GLY A 724 30.27 1.45 27.01
C GLY A 724 29.83 1.20 25.56
N LYS A 725 29.06 0.13 25.31
CA LYS A 725 28.52 -0.22 23.99
C LYS A 725 27.10 0.33 23.83
N PRO A 726 26.67 0.63 22.58
CA PRO A 726 25.33 1.14 22.34
C PRO A 726 24.27 0.05 22.54
N LEU A 727 23.12 0.43 23.11
CA LEU A 727 22.05 -0.52 23.48
C LEU A 727 21.27 -1.06 22.27
N ASP A 728 21.26 -0.30 21.17
CA ASP A 728 20.56 -0.59 19.92
C ASP A 728 21.20 -1.66 19.03
N SER A 729 22.24 -2.34 19.51
CA SER A 729 22.82 -3.50 18.82
C SER A 729 21.73 -4.52 18.42
N ARG A 730 21.68 -4.89 17.13
CA ARG A 730 20.61 -5.70 16.51
C ARG A 730 20.30 -6.95 17.33
N SER A 731 19.06 -7.06 17.80
CA SER A 731 18.50 -8.32 18.28
C SER A 731 17.94 -9.05 17.07
N LEU A 732 18.48 -10.24 16.78
CA LEU A 732 17.89 -11.19 15.84
C LEU A 732 16.46 -11.49 16.29
N THR A 733 15.49 -10.83 15.69
CA THR A 733 14.08 -11.19 15.77
C THR A 733 13.69 -11.49 14.34
N ILE A 734 13.13 -12.67 14.09
CA ILE A 734 12.67 -13.05 12.75
C ILE A 734 11.66 -11.97 12.31
N LEU A 735 11.98 -11.28 11.22
CA LEU A 735 11.29 -10.07 10.75
C LEU A 735 10.08 -10.35 9.87
N SER A 736 9.52 -11.56 9.96
CA SER A 736 8.30 -11.90 9.24
C SER A 736 7.15 -12.05 10.20
N ASN A 737 6.11 -11.30 9.91
CA ASN A 737 4.81 -11.34 10.57
C ASN A 737 3.87 -12.37 9.93
N PHE A 738 4.44 -13.31 9.18
CA PHE A 738 3.77 -14.42 8.53
C PHE A 738 4.61 -15.67 8.74
#